data_AF-A0A7S4RPA0-F1
#
_entry.id   AF-A0A7S4RPA0-F1
#
_cell.length_a   1.000
_cell.length_b   1.000
_cell.length_c   1.000
_cell.angle_alpha   90.00
_cell.angle_beta   90.00
_cell.angle_gamma   90.00
#
_symmetry.space_group_name_H-M   'P 1'
#
loop_
_entity.id
_entity.type
_entity.pdbx_description
1 polymer ?
#
loop_
_entity_poly.entity_id
_entity_poly.type
_entity_poly.pdbx_seq_one_letter_code
_entity_poly.pdbx_strand_id
1 'polypeptide(L)'
;RRRSTRAEVLQSAGLMRVGPDGGPALEPELADYAGRLRTVSLGGWCGVKGVIRELGLDHANLPFDWLRCSLEGVMHCIKNDFAGFFEYDYTVRVSDRLHPVERDYARDSSDESIIPFKEVYVGRGHSFWHDDLEEGSERAKYERRIERFRELQTTRDGSAPLLFVRCADATLELAGVSELHGLLASRFGSRARLLVLLSHQPSQRAFVFGDAPTLMLHTLDTRNDGQGLHGMKPLFRDALRAGVLWALGEGPPRGLTGEACASLGELLGGSLGRAGVEDVELGLDVSRQWSHLPRRPHGCGCGEGALPLLAAVELRRQGAEVRRNPFDGRLYTLAGLVRACSPHWIREEVEAFWLSECRLLELGSWAPCAAGGEPTPEQVSAALADASDRPLRGCWCGVEHWPPAAEGLAGVGGPEPGPDGPRRGGVSGPDGPAAPTPGADGASRPGGSQAAAPGGRAVQELRRNPCDGRAYTLEALLRVCGQHWTPEEVARHWHLECLPMPGAGLSSSLPAFGDPGSEVVASNVAGALAVVSLGSHCGLKHTLIHMGLSGPTYPFDWLRTTLGSVLRALRTGFQDFLDYRAALPQYDRPRALSAEEAAADDNTPFEVVYACGGHAFWHSICWDQRVLASCWRRARRLMSLQEPRRRGPLLFVRAASSGGELARAADLLTVLGRLFGRGAHLLLLLSAQPSRCTLLVADHPRLIVATLGPLCGRGPGDCLGQLPLYSGAIREAIWSVQRGCPPPGALLLPSLAALEGAPFAALFAPGVDLGEDTTKRWGPAAAPREAPEADGGERSSAGRTVGCALQGFRRLRRCTCGALAVSLGAWCGVKTALNELGFPRDNLPFDWIRSSLEGVLHALQSDFAGFLQYGTVISRKEGQQIPARSRIAASDGLPLLTPRQSSGVPPPHEDIYVGSGHSFWYDDLTSWAERAKYARRVERFRALQCARRGACRPGCGGRGEGGGGLAPLLFVRAVGGTAELPEVERLHDLLGERFGPARAHLLVLVDRQPQHCTLLFLDRPTLLLQTLAPAPRRRELSALLPAYAAAVDAALGLVLSRGPPRARRVLPSLGALLAAGGQGLLADAAPGLDLGRPWGAG
;
A
#
# COMPACT_ATOMS: atom_id res chain seq x y z
N ARG A 1 41.07 -12.99 24.76
CA ARG A 1 40.56 -11.62 24.55
C ARG A 1 39.12 -11.75 24.08
N ARG A 2 38.13 -11.53 24.97
CA ARG A 2 36.70 -11.72 24.64
C ARG A 2 36.22 -10.51 23.82
N ARG A 3 35.49 -10.77 22.73
CA ARG A 3 34.78 -9.75 21.93
C ARG A 3 33.56 -9.31 22.73
N SER A 4 33.42 -8.00 22.95
CA SER A 4 32.24 -7.44 23.57
C SER A 4 31.06 -7.45 22.61
N THR A 5 29.86 -7.78 23.10
CA THR A 5 28.63 -7.78 22.28
C THR A 5 28.12 -6.34 22.10
N ARG A 6 27.36 -6.07 21.04
CA ARG A 6 26.77 -4.73 20.77
C ARG A 6 25.94 -4.21 21.95
N ALA A 7 25.29 -5.12 22.70
CA ALA A 7 24.57 -4.79 23.93
C ALA A 7 25.51 -4.19 24.99
N GLU A 8 26.69 -4.78 25.20
CA GLU A 8 27.70 -4.27 26.15
C GLU A 8 28.26 -2.90 25.73
N VAL A 9 28.42 -2.66 24.42
CA VAL A 9 28.87 -1.36 23.87
C VAL A 9 27.80 -0.28 24.04
N LEU A 10 26.53 -0.61 23.83
CA LEU A 10 25.42 0.33 24.00
C LEU A 10 25.10 0.61 25.49
N GLN A 11 25.31 -0.39 26.35
CA GLN A 11 25.13 -0.28 27.80
C GLN A 11 26.24 0.56 28.44
N SER A 12 27.50 0.37 28.03
CA SER A 12 28.63 1.20 28.48
C SER A 12 28.56 2.66 27.99
N ALA A 13 27.88 2.91 26.88
CA ALA A 13 27.60 4.27 26.39
C ALA A 13 26.36 4.94 27.03
N GLY A 14 25.64 4.24 27.92
CA GLY A 14 24.40 4.77 28.54
C GLY A 14 23.23 4.95 27.56
N LEU A 15 23.32 4.36 26.37
CA LEU A 15 22.35 4.53 25.27
C LEU A 15 21.25 3.46 25.27
N MET A 16 21.41 2.39 26.05
CA MET A 16 20.42 1.33 26.21
C MET A 16 20.53 0.78 27.63
N ARG A 17 19.44 0.86 28.41
CA ARG A 17 19.31 0.08 29.63
C ARG A 17 18.84 -1.31 29.20
N VAL A 18 19.58 -2.33 29.57
CA VAL A 18 19.26 -3.73 29.26
C VAL A 18 18.83 -4.38 30.57
N GLY A 19 17.69 -5.06 30.56
CA GLY A 19 17.20 -5.85 31.69
C GLY A 19 18.14 -7.02 32.03
N PRO A 20 17.97 -7.66 33.20
CA PRO A 20 18.79 -8.79 33.62
C PRO A 20 18.75 -10.01 32.67
N ASP A 21 17.77 -10.05 31.76
CA ASP A 21 17.50 -11.08 30.75
C ASP A 21 17.92 -10.68 29.32
N GLY A 22 18.56 -9.52 29.13
CA GLY A 22 19.04 -9.08 27.81
C GLY A 22 18.01 -8.31 26.97
N GLY A 23 16.79 -8.11 27.47
CA GLY A 23 15.74 -7.30 26.82
C GLY A 23 15.91 -5.78 27.05
N PRO A 24 15.19 -4.92 26.29
CA PRO A 24 15.12 -3.48 26.60
C PRO A 24 14.61 -3.29 28.03
N ALA A 25 15.25 -2.42 28.81
CA ALA A 25 14.82 -2.17 30.18
C ALA A 25 13.41 -1.58 30.18
N LEU A 26 12.56 -2.20 31.00
CA LEU A 26 11.23 -1.75 31.34
C LEU A 26 11.20 -0.24 31.62
N GLU A 27 10.15 0.43 31.16
CA GLU A 27 9.84 1.73 31.74
C GLU A 27 9.66 1.53 33.25
N PRO A 28 10.34 2.30 34.12
CA PRO A 28 10.39 2.03 35.55
C PRO A 28 9.00 1.87 36.21
N GLU A 29 8.00 2.58 35.69
CA GLU A 29 6.61 2.43 36.13
C GLU A 29 5.99 1.08 35.74
N LEU A 30 6.24 0.57 34.53
CA LEU A 30 5.64 -0.68 34.05
C LEU A 30 6.30 -1.93 34.64
N ALA A 31 7.56 -1.81 35.08
CA ALA A 31 8.28 -2.90 35.72
C ALA A 31 7.57 -3.41 36.98
N ASP A 32 6.98 -2.50 37.77
CA ASP A 32 6.21 -2.84 38.98
C ASP A 32 4.93 -3.62 38.64
N TYR A 33 4.34 -3.33 37.48
CA TYR A 33 3.07 -3.94 37.06
C TYR A 33 3.20 -5.37 36.54
N ALA A 34 4.36 -5.76 35.99
CA ALA A 34 4.58 -7.10 35.44
C ALA A 34 4.44 -8.23 36.51
N GLY A 35 4.61 -7.91 37.79
CA GLY A 35 4.36 -8.84 38.90
C GLY A 35 2.92 -8.80 39.44
N ARG A 36 2.12 -7.79 39.07
CA ARG A 36 0.78 -7.52 39.63
C ARG A 36 -0.35 -7.93 38.70
N LEU A 37 -0.09 -8.11 37.40
CA LEU A 37 -1.04 -8.61 36.42
C LEU A 37 -0.38 -9.56 35.43
N ARG A 38 -1.17 -10.34 34.71
CA ARG A 38 -0.69 -11.13 33.57
C ARG A 38 -1.42 -10.71 32.30
N THR A 39 -0.66 -10.34 31.28
CA THR A 39 -1.24 -9.92 29.98
C THR A 39 -1.29 -11.10 29.01
N VAL A 40 -2.40 -11.23 28.28
CA VAL A 40 -2.66 -12.33 27.34
C VAL A 40 -3.14 -11.75 26.01
N SER A 41 -2.42 -11.99 24.92
CA SER A 41 -2.94 -11.65 23.58
C SER A 41 -4.00 -12.66 23.14
N LEU A 42 -5.09 -12.16 22.56
CA LEU A 42 -6.12 -12.94 21.87
C LEU A 42 -6.02 -12.80 20.34
N GLY A 43 -4.85 -12.39 19.83
CA GLY A 43 -4.55 -12.31 18.40
C GLY A 43 -5.25 -11.15 17.68
N GLY A 44 -5.52 -11.38 16.39
CA GLY A 44 -6.07 -10.38 15.44
C GLY A 44 -4.95 -9.65 14.71
N TRP A 45 -3.98 -9.14 15.48
CA TRP A 45 -2.77 -8.55 14.92
C TRP A 45 -1.52 -8.93 15.73
N CYS A 46 -0.48 -9.40 15.04
CA CYS A 46 0.72 -9.96 15.66
C CYS A 46 1.51 -8.91 16.47
N GLY A 47 1.48 -7.63 16.09
CA GLY A 47 2.20 -6.62 16.83
C GLY A 47 1.57 -6.22 18.18
N VAL A 48 0.36 -6.68 18.53
CA VAL A 48 -0.13 -6.57 19.93
C VAL A 48 0.84 -7.30 20.85
N LYS A 49 1.23 -8.52 20.48
CA LYS A 49 2.24 -9.30 21.21
C LYS A 49 3.61 -8.63 21.17
N GLY A 50 3.98 -8.05 20.02
CA GLY A 50 5.20 -7.24 19.89
C GLY A 50 5.27 -6.10 20.92
N VAL A 51 4.16 -5.40 21.13
CA VAL A 51 4.09 -4.29 22.10
C VAL A 51 4.02 -4.78 23.54
N ILE A 52 3.32 -5.89 23.83
CA ILE A 52 3.37 -6.54 25.16
C ILE A 52 4.82 -6.85 25.55
N ARG A 53 5.62 -7.34 24.59
CA ARG A 53 7.07 -7.59 24.77
C ARG A 53 7.88 -6.33 24.95
N GLU A 54 7.62 -5.29 24.18
CA GLU A 54 8.30 -3.99 24.32
C GLU A 54 8.04 -3.36 25.70
N LEU A 55 6.83 -3.50 26.23
CA LEU A 55 6.45 -3.02 27.55
C LEU A 55 6.95 -3.90 28.70
N GLY A 56 7.63 -5.00 28.39
CA GLY A 56 8.08 -6.03 29.35
C GLY A 56 6.96 -6.61 30.21
N LEU A 57 5.74 -6.62 29.68
CA LEU A 57 4.57 -7.32 30.22
C LEU A 57 4.51 -8.76 29.69
N ASP A 58 5.58 -9.20 29.03
CA ASP A 58 5.63 -10.48 28.37
C ASP A 58 5.88 -11.61 29.35
N HIS A 59 5.15 -12.69 29.13
CA HIS A 59 5.37 -13.94 29.83
C HIS A 59 5.56 -15.05 28.78
N ALA A 60 5.54 -16.28 29.24
CA ALA A 60 5.48 -17.46 28.40
C ALA A 60 4.43 -17.29 27.27
N ASN A 61 4.85 -17.46 26.00
CA ASN A 61 3.96 -17.34 24.84
C ASN A 61 2.69 -18.23 24.98
N LEU A 62 1.54 -17.73 24.55
CA LEU A 62 0.22 -18.37 24.60
C LEU A 62 -0.31 -18.66 23.18
N PRO A 63 -1.42 -19.40 23.02
CA PRO A 63 -1.82 -19.98 21.73
C PRO A 63 -2.09 -18.95 20.64
N PHE A 64 -2.65 -17.79 21.00
CA PHE A 64 -3.00 -16.75 20.03
C PHE A 64 -1.87 -15.71 19.83
N ASP A 65 -0.74 -15.87 20.51
CA ASP A 65 0.42 -15.01 20.29
C ASP A 65 0.93 -15.22 18.87
N TRP A 66 1.10 -14.12 18.13
CA TRP A 66 1.55 -14.09 16.74
C TRP A 66 0.57 -14.66 15.70
N LEU A 67 -0.65 -15.05 16.12
CA LEU A 67 -1.68 -15.52 15.19
C LEU A 67 -2.60 -14.40 14.72
N ARG A 68 -3.09 -14.56 13.49
CA ARG A 68 -4.24 -13.82 12.99
C ARG A 68 -5.47 -14.66 13.23
N CYS A 69 -6.37 -14.18 14.07
CA CYS A 69 -7.58 -14.87 14.44
C CYS A 69 -8.74 -13.90 14.31
N SER A 70 -9.87 -14.34 13.78
CA SER A 70 -11.15 -13.66 13.93
C SER A 70 -11.63 -13.77 15.38
N LEU A 71 -12.50 -12.86 15.82
CA LEU A 71 -13.14 -12.96 17.14
C LEU A 71 -13.86 -14.31 17.32
N GLU A 72 -14.52 -14.79 16.28
CA GLU A 72 -15.24 -16.06 16.28
C GLU A 72 -14.31 -17.26 16.46
N GLY A 73 -13.16 -17.26 15.77
CA GLY A 73 -12.13 -18.30 15.92
C GLY A 73 -11.61 -18.37 17.36
N VAL A 74 -11.35 -17.22 17.98
CA VAL A 74 -10.94 -17.16 19.41
C VAL A 74 -12.02 -17.76 20.31
N MET A 75 -13.28 -17.37 20.14
CA MET A 75 -14.40 -17.91 20.92
C MET A 75 -14.58 -19.41 20.68
N HIS A 76 -14.47 -19.88 19.44
CA HIS A 76 -14.57 -21.30 19.09
C HIS A 76 -13.49 -22.12 19.79
N CYS A 77 -12.22 -21.67 19.74
CA CYS A 77 -11.13 -22.34 20.43
C CYS A 77 -11.35 -22.39 21.96
N ILE A 78 -11.78 -21.29 22.59
CA ILE A 78 -12.00 -21.29 24.06
C ILE A 78 -13.22 -22.15 24.44
N LYS A 79 -14.30 -22.13 23.66
CA LYS A 79 -15.50 -22.95 23.91
C LYS A 79 -15.19 -24.44 23.80
N ASN A 80 -14.44 -24.84 22.77
CA ASN A 80 -14.14 -26.24 22.47
C ASN A 80 -12.80 -26.72 23.03
N ASP A 81 -12.22 -25.99 24.00
CA ASP A 81 -10.93 -26.31 24.61
C ASP A 81 -9.82 -26.64 23.58
N PHE A 82 -9.74 -25.79 22.55
CA PHE A 82 -8.80 -25.86 21.44
C PHE A 82 -8.90 -27.14 20.59
N ALA A 83 -10.01 -27.89 20.68
CA ALA A 83 -10.32 -28.95 19.72
C ALA A 83 -10.36 -28.37 18.29
N GLY A 84 -9.69 -29.03 17.35
CA GLY A 84 -9.55 -28.57 15.97
C GLY A 84 -8.60 -27.39 15.77
N PHE A 85 -7.81 -26.96 16.77
CA PHE A 85 -6.93 -25.79 16.63
C PHE A 85 -5.89 -25.91 15.49
N PHE A 86 -5.43 -27.13 15.20
CA PHE A 86 -4.49 -27.40 14.10
C PHE A 86 -5.17 -27.74 12.77
N GLU A 87 -6.51 -27.74 12.72
CA GLU A 87 -7.24 -27.94 11.48
C GLU A 87 -7.17 -26.65 10.66
N TYR A 88 -6.71 -26.80 9.42
CA TYR A 88 -6.66 -25.72 8.45
C TYR A 88 -7.30 -26.21 7.14
N ASP A 89 -7.93 -25.28 6.42
CA ASP A 89 -8.69 -25.57 5.21
C ASP A 89 -7.78 -25.59 3.97
N TYR A 90 -6.77 -24.70 3.93
CA TYR A 90 -5.81 -24.60 2.85
C TYR A 90 -4.53 -23.86 3.29
N THR A 91 -3.47 -24.01 2.49
CA THR A 91 -2.23 -23.24 2.64
C THR A 91 -2.13 -22.17 1.56
N VAL A 92 -1.60 -21.00 1.93
CA VAL A 92 -1.32 -19.90 0.99
C VAL A 92 0.18 -19.72 0.92
N ARG A 93 0.77 -19.97 -0.26
CA ARG A 93 2.17 -19.63 -0.50
C ARG A 93 2.32 -18.12 -0.59
N VAL A 94 3.01 -17.54 0.38
CA VAL A 94 3.39 -16.13 0.39
C VAL A 94 4.52 -15.97 -0.62
N SER A 95 4.18 -15.94 -1.91
CA SER A 95 5.14 -15.57 -2.94
C SER A 95 5.68 -14.15 -2.66
N ASP A 96 6.88 -13.83 -3.13
CA ASP A 96 7.58 -12.53 -3.06
C ASP A 96 6.79 -11.27 -3.53
N ARG A 97 5.51 -11.43 -3.85
CA ARG A 97 4.57 -10.43 -4.35
C ARG A 97 3.69 -9.79 -3.26
N LEU A 98 3.80 -10.20 -2.00
CA LEU A 98 3.10 -9.53 -0.88
C LEU A 98 3.85 -8.30 -0.36
N HIS A 99 3.09 -7.47 0.35
CA HIS A 99 3.30 -6.04 0.62
C HIS A 99 4.71 -5.68 1.17
N PRO A 100 5.33 -4.54 0.77
CA PRO A 100 6.61 -4.08 1.32
C PRO A 100 6.66 -3.97 2.84
N VAL A 101 5.50 -3.75 3.48
CA VAL A 101 5.39 -3.57 4.94
C VAL A 101 5.73 -4.84 5.74
N GLU A 102 5.64 -6.04 5.15
CA GLU A 102 6.06 -7.28 5.82
C GLU A 102 7.55 -7.59 5.61
N ARG A 103 8.17 -7.03 4.57
CA ARG A 103 9.64 -7.08 4.39
C ARG A 103 10.38 -6.30 5.46
N ASP A 104 9.78 -5.26 6.03
CA ASP A 104 10.41 -4.50 7.12
C ASP A 104 10.49 -5.32 8.42
N TYR A 105 9.57 -6.26 8.64
CA TYR A 105 9.64 -7.19 9.78
C TYR A 105 10.83 -8.17 9.65
N ALA A 106 11.12 -8.64 8.44
CA ALA A 106 12.29 -9.48 8.16
C ALA A 106 13.62 -8.69 8.21
N ARG A 107 13.59 -7.36 8.11
CA ARG A 107 14.77 -6.49 8.13
C ARG A 107 15.23 -6.09 9.53
N ASP A 108 14.29 -5.88 10.45
CA ASP A 108 14.58 -5.43 11.82
C ASP A 108 14.78 -6.59 12.82
N SER A 109 14.42 -7.81 12.44
CA SER A 109 14.78 -9.01 13.18
C SER A 109 16.19 -9.45 12.81
N SER A 110 17.16 -9.21 13.69
CA SER A 110 18.49 -9.85 13.61
C SER A 110 18.47 -11.34 13.98
N ASP A 111 17.29 -11.91 14.20
CA ASP A 111 17.11 -13.31 14.54
C ASP A 111 17.08 -14.12 13.23
N GLU A 112 18.18 -14.82 12.95
CA GLU A 112 18.35 -15.74 11.80
C GLU A 112 17.29 -16.86 11.78
N SER A 113 16.45 -16.95 12.82
CA SER A 113 15.35 -17.90 12.96
C SER A 113 14.01 -17.45 12.35
N ILE A 114 13.91 -16.25 11.75
CA ILE A 114 12.71 -15.92 10.96
C ILE A 114 12.75 -16.72 9.66
N ILE A 115 12.08 -17.87 9.70
CA ILE A 115 11.74 -18.69 8.55
C ILE A 115 11.09 -17.74 7.52
N PRO A 116 11.65 -17.60 6.30
CA PRO A 116 11.00 -16.81 5.27
C PRO A 116 9.58 -17.37 5.11
N PHE A 117 8.57 -16.50 5.19
CA PHE A 117 7.15 -16.82 5.05
C PHE A 117 6.94 -17.63 3.76
N LYS A 118 7.05 -18.97 3.83
CA LYS A 118 6.89 -19.83 2.67
C LYS A 118 5.41 -20.14 2.49
N GLU A 119 4.74 -20.52 3.57
CA GLU A 119 3.34 -20.96 3.56
C GLU A 119 2.61 -20.41 4.79
N VAL A 120 1.38 -19.94 4.59
CA VAL A 120 0.45 -19.52 5.63
C VAL A 120 -0.65 -20.56 5.71
N TYR A 121 -0.85 -21.18 6.87
CA TYR A 121 -1.89 -22.18 7.09
C TYR A 121 -3.17 -21.46 7.52
N VAL A 122 -4.24 -21.55 6.75
CA VAL A 122 -5.49 -20.83 7.00
C VAL A 122 -6.58 -21.82 7.35
N GLY A 123 -7.09 -21.73 8.58
CA GLY A 123 -8.23 -22.50 9.06
C GLY A 123 -9.48 -21.66 9.29
N ARG A 124 -10.51 -22.30 9.82
CA ARG A 124 -11.80 -21.68 10.10
C ARG A 124 -11.72 -20.69 11.26
N GLY A 125 -11.32 -19.47 10.95
CA GLY A 125 -11.30 -18.34 11.88
C GLY A 125 -9.91 -18.00 12.44
N HIS A 126 -8.84 -18.67 11.99
CA HIS A 126 -7.46 -18.35 12.36
C HIS A 126 -6.47 -18.74 11.27
N SER A 127 -5.25 -18.19 11.34
CA SER A 127 -4.16 -18.54 10.43
C SER A 127 -2.78 -18.41 11.07
N PHE A 128 -1.87 -19.29 10.65
CA PHE A 128 -0.50 -19.41 11.12
C PHE A 128 0.43 -18.82 10.07
N TRP A 129 1.09 -17.71 10.42
CA TRP A 129 1.91 -16.95 9.48
C TRP A 129 3.40 -17.23 9.64
N HIS A 130 3.83 -17.61 10.82
CA HIS A 130 5.23 -17.71 11.19
C HIS A 130 5.68 -19.16 11.44
N ASP A 131 4.78 -20.12 11.26
CA ASP A 131 4.94 -21.49 11.75
C ASP A 131 4.50 -22.48 10.65
N ASP A 132 5.28 -23.54 10.46
CA ASP A 132 4.97 -24.65 9.56
C ASP A 132 4.20 -25.73 10.34
N LEU A 133 2.89 -25.82 10.09
CA LEU A 133 2.04 -26.80 10.79
C LEU A 133 2.22 -28.25 10.29
N GLU A 134 2.97 -28.48 9.23
CA GLU A 134 3.35 -29.84 8.84
C GLU A 134 4.54 -30.34 9.69
N GLU A 135 5.29 -29.43 10.30
CA GLU A 135 6.36 -29.76 11.22
C GLU A 135 5.80 -30.16 12.61
N GLY A 136 6.11 -31.38 13.05
CA GLY A 136 5.64 -31.88 14.36
C GLY A 136 6.16 -31.07 15.56
N SER A 137 7.32 -30.42 15.43
CA SER A 137 7.93 -29.57 16.46
C SER A 137 7.09 -28.30 16.73
N GLU A 138 6.52 -27.74 15.66
CA GLU A 138 5.67 -26.56 15.64
C GLU A 138 4.29 -26.85 16.26
N ARG A 139 3.70 -28.01 15.94
CA ARG A 139 2.49 -28.48 16.64
C ARG A 139 2.75 -28.66 18.14
N ALA A 140 3.82 -29.35 18.51
CA ALA A 140 4.20 -29.54 19.90
C ALA A 140 4.46 -28.20 20.62
N LYS A 141 5.00 -27.19 19.92
CA LYS A 141 5.16 -25.82 20.44
C LYS A 141 3.82 -25.20 20.81
N TYR A 142 2.81 -25.32 19.95
CA TYR A 142 1.46 -24.81 20.23
C TYR A 142 0.70 -25.63 21.27
N GLU A 143 0.87 -26.94 21.32
CA GLU A 143 0.31 -27.77 22.41
C GLU A 143 0.80 -27.29 23.77
N ARG A 144 2.10 -27.00 23.92
CA ARG A 144 2.65 -26.39 25.15
C ARG A 144 2.11 -24.98 25.40
N ARG A 145 1.76 -24.21 24.37
CA ARG A 145 1.10 -22.90 24.52
C ARG A 145 -0.34 -23.09 25.02
N ILE A 146 -1.07 -24.08 24.50
CA ILE A 146 -2.44 -24.40 24.88
C ILE A 146 -2.48 -24.87 26.33
N GLU A 147 -1.57 -25.75 26.73
CA GLU A 147 -1.51 -26.21 28.12
C GLU A 147 -1.23 -25.05 29.08
N ARG A 148 -0.28 -24.16 28.74
CA ARG A 148 -0.04 -22.94 29.52
C ARG A 148 -1.25 -22.00 29.59
N PHE A 149 -2.11 -21.99 28.55
CA PHE A 149 -3.37 -21.26 28.59
C PHE A 149 -4.39 -21.91 29.52
N ARG A 150 -4.45 -23.26 29.56
CA ARG A 150 -5.28 -23.99 30.53
C ARG A 150 -4.82 -23.79 31.96
N GLU A 151 -3.51 -23.77 32.20
CA GLU A 151 -2.91 -23.48 33.50
C GLU A 151 -3.31 -22.10 34.06
N LEU A 152 -3.66 -21.14 33.19
CA LEU A 152 -4.22 -19.86 33.64
C LEU A 152 -5.54 -20.01 34.40
N GLN A 153 -6.29 -21.10 34.19
CA GLN A 153 -7.51 -21.39 34.94
C GLN A 153 -7.21 -21.97 36.32
N THR A 154 -6.16 -22.77 36.43
CA THR A 154 -5.84 -23.55 37.63
C THR A 154 -4.86 -22.86 38.57
N THR A 155 -4.16 -21.81 38.13
CA THR A 155 -3.18 -21.08 38.94
C THR A 155 -3.86 -20.46 40.18
N ARG A 156 -3.73 -21.16 41.32
CA ARG A 156 -4.39 -20.88 42.61
C ARG A 156 -3.83 -19.68 43.37
N ASP A 157 -2.67 -19.15 42.99
CA ASP A 157 -2.04 -17.97 43.64
C ASP A 157 -2.76 -16.64 43.28
N GLY A 158 -4.02 -16.71 42.85
CA GLY A 158 -4.52 -16.01 41.67
C GLY A 158 -5.42 -14.78 41.88
N SER A 159 -5.08 -13.88 42.82
CA SER A 159 -5.76 -12.58 42.92
C SER A 159 -5.36 -11.60 41.80
N ALA A 160 -4.21 -11.82 41.16
CA ALA A 160 -3.73 -10.96 40.08
C ALA A 160 -4.70 -10.98 38.88
N PRO A 161 -5.11 -9.81 38.36
CA PRO A 161 -5.95 -9.71 37.17
C PRO A 161 -5.27 -10.31 35.93
N LEU A 162 -6.07 -10.94 35.08
CA LEU A 162 -5.68 -11.37 33.74
C LEU A 162 -6.20 -10.35 32.74
N LEU A 163 -5.29 -9.59 32.12
CA LEU A 163 -5.64 -8.65 31.06
C LEU A 163 -5.54 -9.34 29.70
N PHE A 164 -6.69 -9.74 29.16
CA PHE A 164 -6.82 -10.23 27.80
C PHE A 164 -6.89 -9.05 26.83
N VAL A 165 -6.13 -9.10 25.74
CA VAL A 165 -6.02 -8.01 24.77
C VAL A 165 -6.39 -8.53 23.38
N ARG A 166 -7.40 -7.92 22.76
CA ARG A 166 -7.90 -8.27 21.43
C ARG A 166 -7.78 -7.06 20.51
N CYS A 167 -7.09 -7.19 19.37
CA CYS A 167 -7.22 -6.21 18.29
C CYS A 167 -8.41 -6.61 17.41
N ALA A 168 -9.43 -5.76 17.33
CA ALA A 168 -10.58 -5.99 16.47
C ALA A 168 -10.21 -5.74 15.01
N ASP A 169 -10.50 -6.71 14.13
CA ASP A 169 -10.23 -6.60 12.69
C ASP A 169 -11.29 -5.76 11.96
N ALA A 170 -12.46 -5.60 12.58
CA ALA A 170 -13.54 -4.75 12.09
C ALA A 170 -14.43 -4.25 13.23
N THR A 171 -15.09 -3.10 13.05
CA THR A 171 -16.07 -2.55 14.00
C THR A 171 -17.22 -3.54 14.26
N LEU A 172 -17.56 -4.37 13.28
CA LEU A 172 -18.55 -5.42 13.44
C LEU A 172 -18.20 -6.45 14.52
N GLU A 173 -16.91 -6.71 14.79
CA GLU A 173 -16.51 -7.64 15.85
C GLU A 173 -17.01 -7.18 17.22
N LEU A 174 -17.26 -5.88 17.42
CA LEU A 174 -17.82 -5.36 18.67
C LEU A 174 -19.15 -6.02 19.04
N ALA A 175 -19.94 -6.49 18.07
CA ALA A 175 -21.18 -7.21 18.34
C ALA A 175 -20.97 -8.50 19.17
N GLY A 176 -19.82 -9.17 19.02
CA GLY A 176 -19.48 -10.40 19.74
C GLY A 176 -18.60 -10.19 20.98
N VAL A 177 -18.19 -8.95 21.27
CA VAL A 177 -17.23 -8.67 22.36
C VAL A 177 -17.83 -8.98 23.73
N SER A 178 -19.11 -8.69 23.96
CA SER A 178 -19.80 -9.05 25.20
C SER A 178 -19.84 -10.57 25.43
N GLU A 179 -20.02 -11.35 24.35
CA GLU A 179 -20.02 -12.81 24.42
C GLU A 179 -18.62 -13.35 24.74
N LEU A 180 -17.58 -12.84 24.06
CA LEU A 180 -16.19 -13.18 24.38
C LEU A 180 -15.85 -12.83 25.84
N HIS A 181 -16.27 -11.65 26.30
CA HIS A 181 -16.07 -11.21 27.68
C HIS A 181 -16.73 -12.16 28.68
N GLY A 182 -18.01 -12.51 28.46
CA GLY A 182 -18.72 -13.49 29.27
C GLY A 182 -18.04 -14.86 29.30
N LEU A 183 -17.53 -15.32 28.15
CA LEU A 183 -16.79 -16.59 28.04
C LEU A 183 -15.47 -16.55 28.82
N LEU A 184 -14.73 -15.44 28.78
CA LEU A 184 -13.51 -15.27 29.56
C LEU A 184 -13.82 -15.20 31.06
N ALA A 185 -14.87 -14.46 31.45
CA ALA A 185 -15.31 -14.37 32.83
C ALA A 185 -15.80 -15.72 33.37
N SER A 186 -16.50 -16.52 32.56
CA SER A 186 -16.94 -17.86 32.98
C SER A 186 -15.78 -18.84 33.13
N ARG A 187 -14.71 -18.70 32.32
CA ARG A 187 -13.54 -19.57 32.35
C ARG A 187 -12.51 -19.18 33.41
N PHE A 188 -12.31 -17.88 33.63
CA PHE A 188 -11.23 -17.36 34.48
C PHE A 188 -11.75 -16.61 35.71
N GLY A 189 -13.07 -16.48 35.89
CA GLY A 189 -13.68 -15.80 37.02
C GLY A 189 -13.55 -14.27 36.98
N SER A 190 -13.70 -13.66 38.16
CA SER A 190 -13.71 -12.19 38.32
C SER A 190 -12.36 -11.50 38.08
N ARG A 191 -11.27 -12.26 37.88
CA ARG A 191 -9.96 -11.72 37.51
C ARG A 191 -9.82 -11.42 36.02
N ALA A 192 -10.70 -11.95 35.17
CA ALA A 192 -10.68 -11.66 33.76
C ALA A 192 -10.96 -10.16 33.52
N ARG A 193 -10.11 -9.52 32.74
CA ARG A 193 -10.28 -8.17 32.18
C ARG A 193 -10.08 -8.28 30.68
N LEU A 194 -10.95 -7.64 29.89
CA LEU A 194 -10.82 -7.61 28.43
C LEU A 194 -10.57 -6.19 27.94
N LEU A 195 -9.47 -5.98 27.23
CA LEU A 195 -9.16 -4.78 26.47
C LEU A 195 -9.33 -5.08 24.97
N VAL A 196 -10.24 -4.35 24.31
CA VAL A 196 -10.42 -4.40 22.86
C VAL A 196 -9.79 -3.17 22.23
N LEU A 197 -8.95 -3.36 21.22
CA LEU A 197 -8.31 -2.30 20.45
C LEU A 197 -8.99 -2.18 19.10
N LEU A 198 -9.58 -1.03 18.80
CA LEU A 198 -10.23 -0.75 17.53
C LEU A 198 -9.40 0.27 16.74
N SER A 199 -8.76 -0.18 15.67
CA SER A 199 -7.88 0.65 14.87
C SER A 199 -8.63 1.54 13.87
N HIS A 200 -7.90 2.51 13.29
CA HIS A 200 -8.39 3.43 12.25
C HIS A 200 -9.60 4.27 12.65
N GLN A 201 -9.58 4.78 13.87
CA GLN A 201 -10.62 5.63 14.41
C GLN A 201 -10.25 7.11 14.25
N PRO A 202 -11.20 8.06 14.36
CA PRO A 202 -10.88 9.48 14.23
C PRO A 202 -10.12 10.04 15.44
N SER A 203 -10.14 9.35 16.58
CA SER A 203 -9.49 9.78 17.82
C SER A 203 -9.10 8.60 18.71
N GLN A 204 -8.21 8.85 19.67
CA GLN A 204 -7.80 7.92 20.73
C GLN A 204 -8.69 8.11 21.95
N ARG A 205 -9.60 7.17 22.21
CA ARG A 205 -10.55 7.22 23.34
C ARG A 205 -10.67 5.85 24.00
N ALA A 206 -10.90 5.89 25.31
CA ALA A 206 -11.15 4.73 26.14
C ALA A 206 -12.60 4.74 26.62
N PHE A 207 -13.30 3.63 26.41
CA PHE A 207 -14.66 3.40 26.87
C PHE A 207 -14.67 2.25 27.89
N VAL A 208 -15.35 2.46 29.01
CA VAL A 208 -15.60 1.43 30.04
C VAL A 208 -17.10 1.28 30.20
N PHE A 209 -17.56 0.05 30.43
CA PHE A 209 -18.98 -0.27 30.41
C PHE A 209 -19.51 -0.54 31.82
N GLY A 210 -20.62 0.09 32.20
CA GLY A 210 -21.23 -0.02 33.53
C GLY A 210 -21.78 -1.41 33.83
N ASP A 211 -22.36 -2.07 32.82
CA ASP A 211 -22.84 -3.45 32.88
C ASP A 211 -21.72 -4.51 32.80
N ALA A 212 -20.54 -4.11 32.34
CA ALA A 212 -19.34 -4.95 32.21
C ALA A 212 -18.08 -4.17 32.65
N PRO A 213 -17.88 -3.91 33.95
CA PRO A 213 -16.79 -3.06 34.46
C PRO A 213 -15.40 -3.65 34.23
N THR A 214 -15.33 -4.92 33.81
CA THR A 214 -14.11 -5.64 33.44
C THR A 214 -13.91 -5.74 31.92
N LEU A 215 -14.63 -4.92 31.15
CA LEU A 215 -14.46 -4.71 29.71
C LEU A 215 -14.09 -3.25 29.42
N MET A 216 -13.07 -3.06 28.59
CA MET A 216 -12.62 -1.76 28.08
C MET A 216 -12.45 -1.83 26.57
N LEU A 217 -12.92 -0.80 25.85
CA LEU A 217 -12.65 -0.58 24.44
C LEU A 217 -11.74 0.64 24.28
N HIS A 218 -10.66 0.50 23.53
CA HIS A 218 -9.75 1.59 23.19
C HIS A 218 -9.70 1.79 21.68
N THR A 219 -10.03 2.99 21.23
CA THR A 219 -9.94 3.39 19.82
C THR A 219 -8.52 3.90 19.51
N LEU A 220 -7.98 3.58 18.34
CA LEU A 220 -6.65 4.00 17.89
C LEU A 220 -6.79 4.88 16.67
N ASP A 221 -6.21 6.08 16.70
CA ASP A 221 -6.42 7.07 15.64
C ASP A 221 -5.68 6.80 14.32
N THR A 222 -6.16 7.39 13.22
CA THR A 222 -5.55 7.27 11.88
C THR A 222 -4.34 8.17 11.65
N ARG A 223 -3.99 9.08 12.57
CA ARG A 223 -2.99 10.14 12.31
C ARG A 223 -1.58 9.64 11.96
N ASN A 224 -1.29 8.36 12.22
CA ASN A 224 -0.02 7.71 11.89
C ASN A 224 -0.14 6.54 10.88
N ASP A 225 -1.30 6.34 10.26
CA ASP A 225 -1.55 5.21 9.35
C ASP A 225 -0.63 5.22 8.10
N GLY A 226 -0.22 6.39 7.64
CA GLY A 226 0.68 6.58 6.51
C GLY A 226 2.10 6.04 6.71
N GLN A 227 2.47 5.61 7.93
CA GLN A 227 3.79 5.01 8.22
C GLN A 227 3.77 3.48 8.28
N GLY A 228 2.65 2.83 7.95
CA GLY A 228 2.51 1.38 8.00
C GLY A 228 2.65 0.81 9.42
N LEU A 229 3.18 -0.41 9.52
CA LEU A 229 3.28 -1.20 10.76
C LEU A 229 4.02 -0.47 11.89
N HIS A 230 5.04 0.34 11.56
CA HIS A 230 5.81 1.11 12.54
C HIS A 230 5.04 2.30 13.11
N GLY A 231 4.14 2.91 12.33
CA GLY A 231 3.30 4.02 12.78
C GLY A 231 2.24 3.61 13.81
N MET A 232 1.81 2.35 13.76
CA MET A 232 0.79 1.82 14.68
C MET A 232 1.35 1.42 16.05
N LYS A 233 2.61 0.97 16.14
CA LYS A 233 3.20 0.48 17.40
C LYS A 233 3.07 1.46 18.58
N PRO A 234 3.35 2.77 18.44
CA PRO A 234 3.16 3.74 19.52
C PRO A 234 1.70 3.80 20.00
N LEU A 235 0.73 3.70 19.08
CA LEU A 235 -0.69 3.75 19.41
C LEU A 235 -1.14 2.51 20.21
N PHE A 236 -0.68 1.33 19.79
CA PHE A 236 -0.88 0.09 20.55
C PHE A 236 -0.26 0.17 21.94
N ARG A 237 0.93 0.77 22.05
CA ARG A 237 1.66 0.93 23.30
C ARG A 237 0.91 1.79 24.30
N ASP A 238 0.41 2.95 23.86
CA ASP A 238 -0.35 3.86 24.72
C ASP A 238 -1.66 3.22 25.18
N ALA A 239 -2.38 2.53 24.27
CA ALA A 239 -3.62 1.84 24.60
C ALA A 239 -3.42 0.67 25.56
N LEU A 240 -2.34 -0.12 25.38
CA LEU A 240 -1.97 -1.20 26.30
C LEU A 240 -1.62 -0.67 27.70
N ARG A 241 -0.87 0.44 27.78
CA ARG A 241 -0.57 1.10 29.06
C ARG A 241 -1.84 1.55 29.76
N ALA A 242 -2.78 2.15 29.03
CA ALA A 242 -4.07 2.55 29.59
C ALA A 242 -4.87 1.34 30.11
N GLY A 243 -4.90 0.24 29.35
CA GLY A 243 -5.56 -0.99 29.77
C GLY A 243 -4.92 -1.66 30.99
N VAL A 244 -3.59 -1.62 31.12
CA VAL A 244 -2.86 -2.12 32.29
C VAL A 244 -3.25 -1.36 33.56
N LEU A 245 -3.20 -0.02 33.51
CA LEU A 245 -3.56 0.82 34.65
C LEU A 245 -5.03 0.61 35.06
N TRP A 246 -5.92 0.54 34.08
CA TRP A 246 -7.33 0.22 34.31
C TRP A 246 -7.53 -1.17 34.94
N ALA A 247 -6.86 -2.20 34.42
CA ALA A 247 -6.97 -3.57 34.94
C ALA A 247 -6.50 -3.70 36.40
N LEU A 248 -5.54 -2.87 36.80
CA LEU A 248 -5.02 -2.78 38.17
C LEU A 248 -5.89 -1.93 39.11
N GLY A 249 -6.94 -1.28 38.61
CA GLY A 249 -7.81 -0.39 39.40
C GLY A 249 -7.24 1.02 39.59
N GLU A 250 -6.17 1.40 38.88
CA GLU A 250 -5.57 2.74 38.94
C GLU A 250 -6.31 3.74 38.04
N GLY A 251 -7.30 3.26 37.27
CA GLY A 251 -8.08 4.03 36.30
C GLY A 251 -7.30 4.28 34.99
N PRO A 252 -7.97 4.74 33.92
CA PRO A 252 -7.26 5.17 32.72
C PRO A 252 -6.40 6.42 33.02
N PRO A 253 -5.23 6.58 32.36
CA PRO A 253 -4.34 7.71 32.60
C PRO A 253 -5.06 9.06 32.48
N ARG A 254 -4.77 9.98 33.40
CA ARG A 254 -5.31 11.36 33.40
C ARG A 254 -5.02 12.04 32.05
N GLY A 255 -6.06 12.34 31.28
CA GLY A 255 -5.96 12.97 29.95
C GLY A 255 -6.62 12.16 28.84
N LEU A 256 -6.80 10.86 29.01
CA LEU A 256 -7.80 10.09 28.26
C LEU A 256 -9.13 10.34 28.96
N THR A 257 -10.07 11.01 28.31
CA THR A 257 -11.45 11.12 28.80
C THR A 257 -12.05 9.73 28.75
N GLY A 258 -11.94 9.00 29.87
CA GLY A 258 -12.62 7.72 30.05
C GLY A 258 -14.11 7.99 30.01
N GLU A 259 -14.76 7.60 28.93
CA GLU A 259 -16.20 7.73 28.81
C GLU A 259 -16.84 6.48 29.37
N ALA A 260 -17.60 6.67 30.44
CA ALA A 260 -18.45 5.62 30.97
C ALA A 260 -19.65 5.49 30.04
N CYS A 261 -19.81 4.32 29.42
CA CYS A 261 -21.03 3.92 28.74
C CYS A 261 -21.79 2.96 29.67
N ALA A 262 -23.13 2.98 29.69
CA ALA A 262 -23.89 2.01 30.47
C ALA A 262 -23.68 0.58 29.93
N SER A 263 -23.58 0.44 28.62
CA SER A 263 -23.35 -0.85 27.95
C SER A 263 -22.65 -0.72 26.60
N LEU A 264 -22.10 -1.83 26.10
CA LEU A 264 -21.60 -1.90 24.72
C LEU A 264 -22.73 -1.66 23.70
N GLY A 265 -23.95 -2.09 24.03
CA GLY A 265 -25.13 -1.84 23.20
C GLY A 265 -25.53 -0.37 23.12
N GLU A 266 -25.31 0.40 24.18
CA GLU A 266 -25.47 1.86 24.15
C GLU A 266 -24.41 2.53 23.29
N LEU A 267 -23.15 2.10 23.38
CA LEU A 267 -22.09 2.65 22.53
C LEU A 267 -22.40 2.42 21.05
N LEU A 268 -22.84 1.20 20.72
CA LEU A 268 -23.22 0.87 19.36
C LEU A 268 -24.49 1.62 18.95
N GLY A 269 -25.55 1.61 19.78
CA GLY A 269 -26.92 2.01 19.39
C GLY A 269 -27.37 3.42 19.76
N GLY A 270 -26.67 4.09 20.66
CA GLY A 270 -27.01 5.43 21.14
C GLY A 270 -26.56 6.54 20.20
N SER A 271 -26.93 7.78 20.52
CA SER A 271 -26.39 9.00 19.89
C SER A 271 -24.87 9.10 19.97
N LEU A 272 -24.26 8.38 20.93
CA LEU A 272 -22.81 8.19 21.08
C LEU A 272 -22.16 7.45 19.90
N GLY A 273 -22.90 6.57 19.20
CA GLY A 273 -22.44 5.95 17.96
C GLY A 273 -22.18 6.96 16.82
N ARG A 274 -22.75 8.17 16.91
CA ARG A 274 -22.40 9.29 16.01
C ARG A 274 -21.21 10.13 16.49
N ALA A 275 -20.73 9.91 17.72
CA ALA A 275 -19.81 10.80 18.40
C ALA A 275 -18.34 10.34 18.42
N GLY A 276 -17.96 9.26 17.72
CA GLY A 276 -16.53 9.02 17.46
C GLY A 276 -16.04 7.57 17.37
N VAL A 277 -16.91 6.59 17.15
CA VAL A 277 -16.50 5.28 16.63
C VAL A 277 -16.94 5.18 15.16
N GLU A 278 -15.98 5.09 14.25
CA GLU A 278 -16.25 4.91 12.82
C GLU A 278 -16.34 3.43 12.46
N ASP A 279 -17.18 3.12 11.47
CA ASP A 279 -17.26 1.78 10.90
C ASP A 279 -15.98 1.51 10.09
N VAL A 280 -15.21 0.53 10.54
CA VAL A 280 -13.92 0.16 9.98
C VAL A 280 -13.93 -1.33 9.69
N GLU A 281 -13.43 -1.68 8.50
CA GLU A 281 -13.14 -3.06 8.12
C GLU A 281 -11.68 -3.10 7.65
N LEU A 282 -10.78 -3.71 8.43
CA LEU A 282 -9.34 -3.73 8.13
C LEU A 282 -8.96 -4.71 7.02
N GLY A 283 -9.94 -5.23 6.27
CA GLY A 283 -9.76 -6.06 5.08
C GLY A 283 -8.99 -7.38 5.29
N LEU A 284 -8.58 -7.70 6.53
CA LEU A 284 -7.69 -8.80 6.88
C LEU A 284 -8.37 -9.86 7.75
N ASP A 285 -9.70 -10.02 7.63
CA ASP A 285 -10.33 -11.26 8.06
C ASP A 285 -9.82 -12.37 7.11
N VAL A 286 -8.82 -13.12 7.58
CA VAL A 286 -8.05 -14.07 6.76
C VAL A 286 -8.93 -15.21 6.22
N SER A 287 -10.08 -15.44 6.86
CA SER A 287 -11.12 -16.35 6.36
C SER A 287 -11.86 -15.82 5.12
N ARG A 288 -11.91 -14.49 4.92
CA ARG A 288 -12.61 -13.85 3.80
C ARG A 288 -11.76 -13.76 2.53
N GLN A 289 -10.45 -13.58 2.64
CA GLN A 289 -9.60 -13.27 1.47
C GLN A 289 -9.20 -14.50 0.63
N TRP A 290 -9.28 -15.72 1.15
CA TRP A 290 -8.56 -16.86 0.54
C TRP A 290 -9.36 -18.15 0.36
N SER A 291 -10.68 -18.17 0.63
CA SER A 291 -11.50 -19.37 0.46
C SER A 291 -11.71 -19.73 -1.02
N HIS A 292 -10.89 -20.67 -1.52
CA HIS A 292 -11.03 -21.27 -2.86
C HIS A 292 -11.99 -22.48 -2.81
N LEU A 293 -13.30 -22.25 -2.72
CA LEU A 293 -14.32 -23.30 -2.92
C LEU A 293 -15.15 -23.06 -4.20
N PRO A 294 -15.62 -24.12 -4.88
CA PRO A 294 -16.38 -23.98 -6.13
C PRO A 294 -17.79 -23.46 -5.86
N ARG A 295 -18.16 -22.37 -6.57
CA ARG A 295 -19.48 -21.70 -6.56
C ARG A 295 -20.08 -21.48 -5.16
N ARG A 296 -19.56 -20.50 -4.43
CA ARG A 296 -20.22 -19.85 -3.28
C ARG A 296 -20.40 -18.35 -3.59
N PRO A 297 -21.32 -17.60 -2.94
CA PRO A 297 -21.77 -16.28 -3.39
C PRO A 297 -20.71 -15.17 -3.21
N HIS A 298 -19.62 -15.26 -3.95
CA HIS A 298 -18.53 -14.27 -4.01
C HIS A 298 -18.83 -13.10 -4.98
N GLY A 299 -20.11 -12.92 -5.34
CA GLY A 299 -20.59 -11.87 -6.26
C GLY A 299 -21.39 -10.74 -5.60
N CYS A 300 -21.74 -10.84 -4.32
CA CYS A 300 -22.61 -9.87 -3.64
C CYS A 300 -21.79 -8.62 -3.21
N GLY A 301 -21.19 -7.92 -4.19
CA GLY A 301 -20.33 -6.74 -4.03
C GLY A 301 -21.08 -5.41 -3.88
N CYS A 302 -22.35 -5.44 -3.49
CA CYS A 302 -23.17 -4.26 -3.23
C CYS A 302 -23.81 -4.42 -1.84
N GLY A 303 -23.72 -3.41 -0.99
CA GLY A 303 -24.37 -3.41 0.33
C GLY A 303 -25.88 -3.26 0.28
N GLU A 304 -26.52 -3.46 -0.87
CA GLU A 304 -27.97 -3.43 -0.98
C GLU A 304 -28.55 -4.66 -0.29
N GLY A 305 -29.45 -4.43 0.68
CA GLY A 305 -30.03 -5.47 1.52
C GLY A 305 -29.23 -5.79 2.79
N ALA A 306 -27.97 -5.35 2.88
CA ALA A 306 -27.18 -5.42 4.10
C ALA A 306 -27.69 -4.40 5.11
N LEU A 307 -27.87 -4.84 6.34
CA LEU A 307 -28.32 -4.03 7.45
C LEU A 307 -27.09 -3.46 8.17
N PRO A 308 -27.05 -2.14 8.43
CA PRO A 308 -26.16 -1.60 9.46
C PRO A 308 -26.38 -2.37 10.77
N LEU A 309 -25.33 -2.55 11.56
CA LEU A 309 -25.39 -3.35 12.79
C LEU A 309 -26.58 -2.97 13.69
N LEU A 310 -26.88 -1.67 13.80
CA LEU A 310 -28.02 -1.19 14.58
C LEU A 310 -29.37 -1.57 14.01
N ALA A 311 -29.54 -1.45 12.69
CA ALA A 311 -30.77 -1.87 12.04
C ALA A 311 -30.96 -3.39 12.18
N ALA A 312 -29.87 -4.16 12.10
CA ALA A 312 -29.87 -5.61 12.30
C ALA A 312 -30.25 -6.01 13.72
N VAL A 313 -29.66 -5.36 14.74
CA VAL A 313 -29.98 -5.59 16.15
C VAL A 313 -31.45 -5.24 16.44
N GLU A 314 -31.93 -4.12 15.91
CA GLU A 314 -33.31 -3.68 16.13
C GLU A 314 -34.33 -4.60 15.44
N LEU A 315 -34.10 -4.98 14.17
CA LEU A 315 -34.93 -5.98 13.50
C LEU A 315 -34.93 -7.32 14.23
N ARG A 316 -33.79 -7.72 14.80
CA ARG A 316 -33.69 -8.95 15.57
C ARG A 316 -34.48 -8.89 16.88
N ARG A 317 -34.51 -7.74 17.56
CA ARG A 317 -35.38 -7.48 18.73
C ARG A 317 -36.86 -7.55 18.39
N GLN A 318 -37.23 -7.13 17.19
CA GLN A 318 -38.59 -7.23 16.66
C GLN A 318 -38.96 -8.66 16.19
N GLY A 319 -38.13 -9.66 16.49
CA GLY A 319 -38.37 -11.06 16.15
C GLY A 319 -37.97 -11.45 14.72
N ALA A 320 -37.42 -10.53 13.91
CA ALA A 320 -36.98 -10.88 12.56
C ALA A 320 -35.78 -11.85 12.60
N GLU A 321 -35.73 -12.77 11.65
CA GLU A 321 -34.55 -13.61 11.46
C GLU A 321 -33.49 -12.80 10.71
N VAL A 322 -32.45 -12.40 11.45
CA VAL A 322 -31.30 -11.70 10.91
C VAL A 322 -30.11 -12.64 11.00
N ARG A 323 -29.44 -12.88 9.87
CA ARG A 323 -28.25 -13.73 9.83
C ARG A 323 -27.07 -12.97 9.25
N ARG A 324 -25.88 -13.32 9.74
CA ARG A 324 -24.61 -12.89 9.21
C ARG A 324 -24.22 -13.78 8.04
N ASN A 325 -23.99 -13.17 6.89
CA ASN A 325 -23.40 -13.85 5.76
C ASN A 325 -21.89 -14.07 6.06
N PRO A 326 -21.39 -15.31 6.03
CA PRO A 326 -20.00 -15.60 6.38
C PRO A 326 -18.97 -15.01 5.39
N PHE A 327 -19.38 -14.62 4.18
CA PHE A 327 -18.45 -14.17 3.14
C PHE A 327 -18.14 -12.68 3.16
N ASP A 328 -19.17 -11.84 3.26
CA ASP A 328 -19.01 -10.38 3.38
C ASP A 328 -19.07 -9.90 4.83
N GLY A 329 -19.38 -10.82 5.76
CA GLY A 329 -19.57 -10.55 7.17
C GLY A 329 -20.78 -9.69 7.50
N ARG A 330 -21.57 -9.23 6.53
CA ARG A 330 -22.68 -8.30 6.74
C ARG A 330 -23.91 -9.03 7.26
N LEU A 331 -24.80 -8.25 7.88
CA LEU A 331 -26.05 -8.75 8.45
C LEU A 331 -27.17 -8.55 7.43
N TYR A 332 -27.98 -9.57 7.23
CA TYR A 332 -29.09 -9.56 6.29
C TYR A 332 -30.32 -10.14 6.97
N THR A 333 -31.51 -9.75 6.52
CA THR A 333 -32.68 -10.64 6.58
C THR A 333 -32.65 -11.58 5.38
N LEU A 334 -33.44 -12.67 5.37
CA LEU A 334 -33.51 -13.53 4.19
C LEU A 334 -33.87 -12.72 2.94
N ALA A 335 -34.86 -11.82 3.04
CA ALA A 335 -35.22 -10.93 1.95
C ALA A 335 -34.08 -9.98 1.54
N GLY A 336 -33.29 -9.49 2.51
CA GLY A 336 -32.08 -8.71 2.24
C GLY A 336 -31.02 -9.50 1.50
N LEU A 337 -30.76 -10.75 1.89
CA LEU A 337 -29.77 -11.61 1.26
C LEU A 337 -30.22 -12.09 -0.11
N VAL A 338 -31.50 -12.44 -0.27
CA VAL A 338 -32.10 -12.74 -1.58
C VAL A 338 -31.98 -11.55 -2.50
N ARG A 339 -32.26 -10.32 -2.05
CA ARG A 339 -31.99 -9.13 -2.87
C ARG A 339 -30.52 -8.99 -3.24
N ALA A 340 -29.62 -9.14 -2.27
CA ALA A 340 -28.17 -9.00 -2.48
C ALA A 340 -27.60 -10.04 -3.45
N CYS A 341 -28.12 -11.27 -3.45
CA CYS A 341 -27.53 -12.40 -4.17
C CYS A 341 -28.39 -12.92 -5.34
N SER A 342 -29.64 -12.47 -5.50
CA SER A 342 -30.51 -12.73 -6.66
C SER A 342 -29.90 -12.39 -8.04
N PRO A 343 -28.94 -11.45 -8.19
CA PRO A 343 -28.29 -11.24 -9.49
C PRO A 343 -27.44 -12.44 -9.95
N HIS A 344 -27.13 -13.37 -9.05
CA HIS A 344 -26.16 -14.44 -9.28
C HIS A 344 -26.66 -15.83 -8.86
N TRP A 345 -27.68 -15.89 -8.00
CA TRP A 345 -28.20 -17.11 -7.38
C TRP A 345 -29.72 -17.11 -7.51
N ILE A 346 -30.30 -18.26 -7.85
CA ILE A 346 -31.76 -18.38 -7.76
C ILE A 346 -32.17 -18.36 -6.29
N ARG A 347 -33.40 -17.95 -6.00
CA ARG A 347 -33.89 -17.76 -4.63
C ARG A 347 -33.70 -19.01 -3.77
N GLU A 348 -33.93 -20.20 -4.34
CA GLU A 348 -33.79 -21.48 -3.66
C GLU A 348 -32.35 -21.75 -3.23
N GLU A 349 -31.35 -21.35 -4.05
CA GLU A 349 -29.94 -21.47 -3.70
C GLU A 349 -29.57 -20.48 -2.58
N VAL A 350 -30.13 -19.26 -2.60
CA VAL A 350 -29.93 -18.27 -1.53
C VAL A 350 -30.60 -18.70 -0.23
N GLU A 351 -31.79 -19.28 -0.28
CA GLU A 351 -32.51 -19.81 0.90
C GLU A 351 -31.76 -21.00 1.50
N ALA A 352 -31.27 -21.92 0.66
CA ALA A 352 -30.41 -23.01 1.12
C ALA A 352 -29.15 -22.45 1.81
N PHE A 353 -28.48 -21.49 1.16
CA PHE A 353 -27.30 -20.81 1.69
C PHE A 353 -27.56 -20.06 3.02
N TRP A 354 -28.69 -19.36 3.10
CA TRP A 354 -29.16 -18.67 4.31
C TRP A 354 -29.31 -19.64 5.48
N LEU A 355 -29.91 -20.81 5.22
CA LEU A 355 -30.16 -21.80 6.26
C LEU A 355 -28.90 -22.57 6.67
N SER A 356 -28.03 -22.94 5.71
CA SER A 356 -26.90 -23.83 5.96
C SER A 356 -25.60 -23.12 6.35
N GLU A 357 -25.38 -21.90 5.86
CA GLU A 357 -24.08 -21.21 5.99
C GLU A 357 -24.18 -19.86 6.70
N CYS A 358 -25.31 -19.13 6.54
CA CYS A 358 -25.49 -17.87 7.27
C CYS A 358 -25.79 -18.13 8.75
N ARG A 359 -25.13 -17.37 9.62
CA ARG A 359 -25.24 -17.53 11.07
C ARG A 359 -26.30 -16.62 11.65
N LEU A 360 -27.22 -17.17 12.42
CA LEU A 360 -28.21 -16.37 13.15
C LEU A 360 -27.52 -15.35 14.05
N LEU A 361 -27.97 -14.10 13.97
CA LEU A 361 -27.59 -13.07 14.93
C LEU A 361 -28.26 -13.42 16.27
N GLU A 362 -27.48 -14.03 17.15
CA GLU A 362 -27.89 -14.32 18.51
C GLU A 362 -27.72 -13.06 19.35
N LEU A 363 -28.85 -12.48 19.79
CA LEU A 363 -28.84 -11.42 20.81
C LEU A 363 -28.64 -12.07 22.18
N GLY A 364 -27.46 -12.64 22.43
CA GLY A 364 -27.14 -13.23 23.72
C GLY A 364 -27.29 -12.19 24.83
N SER A 365 -28.17 -12.46 25.80
CA SER A 365 -28.43 -11.67 27.03
C SER A 365 -28.65 -10.16 26.86
N TRP A 366 -29.32 -9.71 25.79
CA TRP A 366 -29.79 -8.32 25.64
C TRP A 366 -31.25 -8.17 26.11
N ALA A 367 -31.60 -8.77 27.25
CA ALA A 367 -32.92 -8.58 27.84
C ALA A 367 -33.04 -7.12 28.32
N PRO A 368 -34.07 -6.37 27.90
CA PRO A 368 -34.37 -5.09 28.54
C PRO A 368 -34.80 -5.37 30.00
N CYS A 369 -34.33 -4.54 30.93
CA CYS A 369 -35.01 -4.40 32.23
C CYS A 369 -36.47 -4.04 31.96
N ALA A 370 -37.37 -5.00 32.12
CA ALA A 370 -38.79 -4.83 31.87
C ALA A 370 -39.39 -3.86 32.90
N ALA A 371 -39.59 -2.61 32.50
CA ALA A 371 -40.45 -1.64 33.17
C ALA A 371 -41.16 -0.80 32.09
N GLY A 372 -42.19 -1.37 31.47
CA GLY A 372 -43.05 -0.68 30.50
C GLY A 372 -43.68 -1.66 29.53
N GLY A 373 -45.01 -1.77 29.54
CA GLY A 373 -45.77 -2.78 28.80
C GLY A 373 -45.59 -2.72 27.27
N GLU A 374 -45.79 -3.87 26.63
CA GLU A 374 -45.71 -4.02 25.17
C GLU A 374 -46.70 -3.10 24.44
N PRO A 375 -46.30 -2.45 23.34
CA PRO A 375 -47.21 -1.67 22.52
C PRO A 375 -48.20 -2.58 21.78
N THR A 376 -49.44 -2.15 21.71
CA THR A 376 -50.52 -2.87 21.02
C THR A 376 -50.36 -2.79 19.49
N PRO A 377 -50.87 -3.79 18.73
CA PRO A 377 -50.84 -3.79 17.27
C PRO A 377 -51.43 -2.53 16.62
N GLU A 378 -52.36 -1.86 17.30
CA GLU A 378 -52.99 -0.61 16.86
C GLU A 378 -52.03 0.59 16.96
N GLN A 379 -51.16 0.62 17.96
CA GLN A 379 -50.11 1.65 18.09
C GLN A 379 -49.03 1.49 17.01
N VAL A 380 -48.76 0.26 16.60
CA VAL A 380 -47.83 -0.04 15.50
C VAL A 380 -48.44 0.34 14.14
N SER A 381 -49.74 0.12 13.96
CA SER A 381 -50.44 0.47 12.72
C SER A 381 -50.60 2.00 12.55
N ALA A 382 -50.84 2.74 13.63
CA ALA A 382 -50.94 4.20 13.60
C ALA A 382 -49.59 4.89 13.26
N ALA A 383 -48.47 4.34 13.75
CA ALA A 383 -47.14 4.89 13.45
C ALA A 383 -46.72 4.68 11.99
N LEU A 384 -47.24 3.66 11.30
CA LEU A 384 -46.94 3.38 9.89
C LEU A 384 -47.76 4.24 8.92
N ALA A 385 -48.90 4.78 9.34
CA ALA A 385 -49.76 5.62 8.51
C ALA A 385 -49.27 7.08 8.41
N ASP A 386 -48.58 7.60 9.44
CA ASP A 386 -48.25 9.03 9.57
C ASP A 386 -46.93 9.44 8.86
N ALA A 387 -46.16 8.48 8.32
CA ALA A 387 -44.83 8.74 7.75
C ALA A 387 -44.82 9.15 6.25
N SER A 388 -45.98 9.36 5.62
CA SER A 388 -46.06 9.50 4.15
C SER A 388 -46.28 10.91 3.59
N ASP A 389 -46.52 11.97 4.38
CA ASP A 389 -46.66 13.30 3.77
C ASP A 389 -46.42 14.51 4.71
N ARG A 390 -45.29 15.21 4.50
CA ARG A 390 -44.93 16.64 4.79
C ARG A 390 -43.66 16.89 5.63
N PRO A 391 -42.92 17.97 5.33
CA PRO A 391 -41.71 18.36 6.06
C PRO A 391 -42.06 19.30 7.23
N LEU A 392 -41.56 19.02 8.43
CA LEU A 392 -41.70 19.94 9.57
C LEU A 392 -40.36 20.55 9.97
N ARG A 393 -40.36 21.90 9.90
CA ARG A 393 -39.46 22.80 10.62
C ARG A 393 -39.79 22.77 12.12
N GLY A 394 -38.79 23.08 12.95
CA GLY A 394 -38.78 22.81 14.39
C GLY A 394 -39.55 23.76 15.30
N CYS A 395 -39.52 23.42 16.59
CA CYS A 395 -39.48 24.23 17.84
C CYS A 395 -39.72 23.24 19.01
N TRP A 396 -38.86 23.15 20.04
CA TRP A 396 -38.64 24.02 21.21
C TRP A 396 -39.73 23.99 22.30
N CYS A 397 -39.43 23.32 23.41
CA CYS A 397 -39.78 23.59 24.83
C CYS A 397 -39.25 22.38 25.65
N GLY A 398 -38.52 22.47 26.77
CA GLY A 398 -38.47 23.45 27.85
C GLY A 398 -38.97 22.79 29.15
N VAL A 399 -38.40 23.17 30.32
CA VAL A 399 -38.77 22.77 31.72
C VAL A 399 -38.05 21.52 32.28
N GLU A 400 -37.63 21.42 33.55
CA GLU A 400 -36.89 22.24 34.54
C GLU A 400 -36.64 21.31 35.77
N HIS A 401 -35.44 21.41 36.34
CA HIS A 401 -34.99 21.29 37.76
C HIS A 401 -35.62 20.37 38.87
N TRP A 402 -34.72 19.52 39.45
CA TRP A 402 -34.39 19.24 40.89
C TRP A 402 -35.35 18.38 41.77
N PRO A 403 -34.98 17.78 42.96
CA PRO A 403 -33.70 17.40 43.63
C PRO A 403 -33.47 15.87 43.87
N PRO A 404 -32.32 15.48 44.50
CA PRO A 404 -32.06 14.14 45.01
C PRO A 404 -32.60 13.93 46.44
N ALA A 405 -32.94 12.69 46.81
CA ALA A 405 -33.18 12.28 48.18
C ALA A 405 -32.22 11.15 48.58
N ALA A 406 -31.63 11.33 49.75
CA ALA A 406 -30.70 10.42 50.41
C ALA A 406 -31.44 9.59 51.49
N GLU A 407 -30.74 8.53 51.92
CA GLU A 407 -30.83 7.85 53.23
C GLU A 407 -32.07 7.03 53.62
N GLY A 408 -31.82 5.78 54.06
CA GLY A 408 -32.45 5.27 55.28
C GLY A 408 -32.87 3.79 55.33
N LEU A 409 -32.26 3.05 56.27
CA LEU A 409 -32.77 1.89 57.04
C LEU A 409 -32.68 0.49 56.37
N ALA A 410 -31.86 -0.46 56.85
CA ALA A 410 -31.80 -1.18 58.13
C ALA A 410 -32.60 -2.50 58.16
N GLY A 411 -31.86 -3.62 58.05
CA GLY A 411 -31.84 -4.80 58.95
C GLY A 411 -33.05 -5.72 59.08
N VAL A 412 -32.89 -6.99 58.67
CA VAL A 412 -33.35 -8.27 59.31
C VAL A 412 -32.48 -9.38 58.67
N GLY A 413 -31.63 -10.17 59.34
CA GLY A 413 -31.88 -11.26 60.31
C GLY A 413 -31.60 -12.63 59.65
N GLY A 414 -30.66 -13.43 60.18
CA GLY A 414 -30.11 -14.70 59.64
C GLY A 414 -31.07 -15.92 59.57
N PRO A 415 -30.62 -17.21 59.55
CA PRO A 415 -29.38 -17.75 60.14
C PRO A 415 -28.61 -18.82 59.32
N GLU A 416 -27.45 -19.24 59.88
CA GLU A 416 -26.61 -20.40 59.52
C GLU A 416 -27.34 -21.77 59.62
N PRO A 417 -26.69 -22.87 59.18
CA PRO A 417 -26.02 -23.70 60.18
C PRO A 417 -24.68 -24.32 59.74
N GLY A 418 -23.79 -24.52 60.73
CA GLY A 418 -22.59 -25.35 60.66
C GLY A 418 -22.85 -26.85 60.96
N PRO A 419 -21.87 -27.61 61.48
CA PRO A 419 -21.18 -28.65 60.71
C PRO A 419 -21.22 -30.04 61.35
N ASP A 420 -20.97 -31.11 60.58
CA ASP A 420 -20.45 -32.39 61.09
C ASP A 420 -19.77 -33.24 59.99
N GLY A 421 -18.64 -33.86 60.33
CA GLY A 421 -17.83 -34.78 59.49
C GLY A 421 -18.40 -36.21 59.41
N PRO A 422 -17.65 -37.28 59.03
CA PRO A 422 -16.20 -37.48 59.25
C PRO A 422 -15.37 -38.23 58.16
N ARG A 423 -14.05 -38.06 58.29
CA ARG A 423 -12.88 -38.98 58.05
C ARG A 423 -13.08 -40.33 57.34
N ARG A 424 -12.21 -40.62 56.34
CA ARG A 424 -11.07 -41.59 56.41
C ARG A 424 -10.40 -41.82 55.03
N GLY A 425 -9.07 -41.96 55.06
CA GLY A 425 -8.32 -42.92 54.22
C GLY A 425 -7.48 -42.33 53.09
N GLY A 426 -6.20 -42.06 53.34
CA GLY A 426 -5.18 -41.95 52.30
C GLY A 426 -4.40 -43.26 52.16
N VAL A 427 -3.88 -43.55 50.96
CA VAL A 427 -2.63 -44.32 50.73
C VAL A 427 -2.04 -43.87 49.38
N SER A 428 -0.71 -43.77 49.42
CA SER A 428 0.34 -43.44 48.46
C SER A 428 0.39 -44.18 47.10
N GLY A 429 0.91 -43.52 46.06
CA GLY A 429 1.67 -44.18 44.95
C GLY A 429 3.15 -44.40 45.33
N PRO A 430 4.11 -44.67 44.42
CA PRO A 430 4.05 -44.70 42.94
C PRO A 430 4.86 -45.88 42.28
N ASP A 431 5.10 -45.75 40.96
CA ASP A 431 6.15 -46.36 40.10
C ASP A 431 5.87 -47.66 39.31
N GLY A 432 6.00 -47.57 37.97
CA GLY A 432 6.07 -48.68 36.99
C GLY A 432 7.51 -49.13 36.71
N PRO A 433 7.93 -49.48 35.47
CA PRO A 433 7.33 -50.36 34.46
C PRO A 433 8.30 -51.53 34.07
N ALA A 434 7.84 -52.56 33.35
CA ALA A 434 8.73 -53.47 32.62
C ALA A 434 8.02 -54.18 31.44
N ALA A 435 8.65 -54.08 30.26
CA ALA A 435 8.39 -54.90 29.07
C ALA A 435 8.89 -56.35 29.27
N PRO A 436 8.51 -57.34 28.42
CA PRO A 436 9.21 -57.51 27.14
C PRO A 436 8.36 -58.10 25.96
N THR A 437 8.81 -57.83 24.73
CA THR A 437 8.60 -58.58 23.47
C THR A 437 9.31 -59.96 23.49
N PRO A 438 9.27 -60.86 22.46
CA PRO A 438 8.50 -60.93 21.20
C PRO A 438 7.82 -62.31 20.94
N GLY A 439 7.03 -62.44 19.87
CA GLY A 439 6.56 -63.76 19.38
C GLY A 439 5.79 -63.69 18.06
N ALA A 440 6.23 -64.47 17.08
CA ALA A 440 5.86 -64.46 15.68
C ALA A 440 4.67 -65.37 15.30
N ASP A 441 4.21 -65.19 14.06
CA ASP A 441 3.53 -66.12 13.15
C ASP A 441 2.12 -66.66 13.47
N GLY A 442 1.23 -66.53 12.48
CA GLY A 442 -0.03 -67.27 12.45
C GLY A 442 -1.05 -66.76 11.43
N ALA A 443 -0.93 -67.21 10.18
CA ALA A 443 -1.89 -67.01 9.11
C ALA A 443 -3.30 -67.55 9.44
N SER A 444 -4.35 -66.84 9.03
CA SER A 444 -5.64 -67.44 8.68
C SER A 444 -6.55 -66.46 7.90
N ARG A 445 -7.00 -66.92 6.72
CA ARG A 445 -8.12 -66.39 5.92
C ARG A 445 -9.45 -66.59 6.68
N PRO A 446 -10.49 -65.76 6.42
CA PRO A 446 -11.50 -66.05 5.38
C PRO A 446 -11.87 -64.75 4.61
N GLY A 447 -12.50 -64.69 3.43
CA GLY A 447 -13.50 -65.54 2.81
C GLY A 447 -14.88 -64.85 2.80
N GLY A 448 -15.23 -64.14 1.71
CA GLY A 448 -16.63 -64.08 1.20
C GLY A 448 -17.49 -62.80 1.35
N SER A 449 -17.63 -62.06 0.23
CA SER A 449 -18.90 -61.77 -0.50
C SER A 449 -19.93 -60.68 -0.06
N GLN A 450 -20.34 -59.90 -1.09
CA GLN A 450 -21.59 -59.11 -1.32
C GLN A 450 -21.73 -57.73 -0.63
N ALA A 451 -22.22 -56.63 -1.24
CA ALA A 451 -23.03 -56.43 -2.45
C ALA A 451 -22.76 -55.05 -3.10
N ALA A 452 -22.95 -54.95 -4.43
CA ALA A 452 -22.85 -53.73 -5.22
C ALA A 452 -24.21 -53.02 -5.37
N ALA A 453 -24.24 -51.71 -5.14
CA ALA A 453 -25.36 -50.82 -5.48
C ALA A 453 -25.15 -50.18 -6.87
N PRO A 454 -26.21 -49.79 -7.60
CA PRO A 454 -26.08 -49.28 -8.96
C PRO A 454 -25.51 -47.86 -8.94
N GLY A 455 -24.33 -47.69 -9.53
CA GLY A 455 -23.65 -46.40 -9.63
C GLY A 455 -24.41 -45.42 -10.52
N GLY A 456 -24.88 -44.32 -9.94
CA GLY A 456 -25.25 -43.12 -10.67
C GLY A 456 -24.01 -42.58 -11.38
N ARG A 457 -24.02 -42.62 -12.71
CA ARG A 457 -22.91 -42.13 -13.54
C ARG A 457 -22.83 -40.62 -13.34
N ALA A 458 -21.84 -40.15 -12.58
CA ALA A 458 -21.61 -38.73 -12.34
C ALA A 458 -21.54 -37.99 -13.68
N VAL A 459 -22.40 -36.98 -13.84
CA VAL A 459 -22.41 -36.12 -15.02
C VAL A 459 -21.11 -35.33 -15.02
N GLN A 460 -20.20 -35.67 -15.93
CA GLN A 460 -18.91 -34.98 -16.04
C GLN A 460 -19.13 -33.55 -16.53
N GLU A 461 -18.53 -32.57 -15.85
CA GLU A 461 -18.58 -31.16 -16.22
C GLU A 461 -18.00 -30.96 -17.63
N LEU A 462 -18.79 -30.35 -18.51
CA LEU A 462 -18.36 -29.96 -19.85
C LEU A 462 -18.05 -28.46 -19.90
N ARG A 463 -16.84 -28.13 -20.33
CA ARG A 463 -16.42 -26.74 -20.57
C ARG A 463 -15.97 -26.56 -22.01
N ARG A 464 -16.36 -25.43 -22.60
CA ARG A 464 -15.93 -24.97 -23.90
C ARG A 464 -14.53 -24.38 -23.80
N ASN A 465 -13.56 -25.00 -24.45
CA ASN A 465 -12.20 -24.49 -24.56
C ASN A 465 -12.19 -23.24 -25.47
N PRO A 466 -11.73 -22.08 -25.00
CA PRO A 466 -11.71 -20.86 -25.80
C PRO A 466 -10.74 -20.91 -26.99
N CYS A 467 -9.82 -21.87 -27.02
CA CYS A 467 -8.82 -22.00 -28.08
C CYS A 467 -9.43 -22.54 -29.39
N ASP A 468 -10.37 -23.47 -29.32
CA ASP A 468 -10.97 -24.13 -30.49
C ASP A 468 -12.52 -24.07 -30.49
N GLY A 469 -13.11 -23.53 -29.42
CA GLY A 469 -14.55 -23.44 -29.26
C GLY A 469 -15.26 -24.77 -29.03
N ARG A 470 -14.53 -25.88 -28.81
CA ARG A 470 -15.11 -27.21 -28.57
C ARG A 470 -15.34 -27.44 -27.08
N ALA A 471 -16.36 -28.25 -26.76
CA ALA A 471 -16.62 -28.67 -25.40
C ALA A 471 -15.77 -29.92 -25.08
N TYR A 472 -15.07 -29.87 -23.95
CA TYR A 472 -14.30 -30.97 -23.41
C TYR A 472 -14.80 -31.28 -22.00
N THR A 473 -14.56 -32.49 -21.51
CA THR A 473 -14.39 -32.76 -20.07
C THR A 473 -12.94 -32.49 -19.69
N LEU A 474 -12.62 -32.34 -18.40
CA LEU A 474 -11.21 -32.13 -17.98
C LEU A 474 -10.30 -33.26 -18.51
N GLU A 475 -10.77 -34.50 -18.43
CA GLU A 475 -10.05 -35.67 -18.93
C GLU A 475 -9.88 -35.65 -20.47
N ALA A 476 -10.89 -35.18 -21.20
CA ALA A 476 -10.79 -35.02 -22.66
C ALA A 476 -9.81 -33.89 -23.02
N LEU A 477 -9.81 -32.79 -22.26
CA LEU A 477 -8.88 -31.69 -22.47
C LEU A 477 -7.44 -32.10 -22.12
N LEU A 478 -7.24 -32.88 -21.06
CA LEU A 478 -5.95 -33.48 -20.69
C LEU A 478 -5.40 -34.37 -21.81
N ARG A 479 -6.24 -35.17 -22.47
CA ARG A 479 -5.80 -35.98 -23.62
C ARG A 479 -5.38 -35.13 -24.83
N VAL A 480 -6.09 -34.04 -25.10
CA VAL A 480 -5.81 -33.18 -26.26
C VAL A 480 -4.61 -32.27 -26.02
N CYS A 481 -4.48 -31.69 -24.83
CA CYS A 481 -3.44 -30.72 -24.50
C CYS A 481 -2.21 -31.33 -23.81
N GLY A 482 -2.35 -32.52 -23.22
CA GLY A 482 -1.30 -33.19 -22.43
C GLY A 482 -0.04 -33.57 -23.20
N GLN A 483 -0.10 -33.57 -24.54
CA GLN A 483 1.10 -33.74 -25.38
C GLN A 483 2.06 -32.54 -25.33
N HIS A 484 1.57 -31.38 -24.88
CA HIS A 484 2.32 -30.12 -24.92
C HIS A 484 2.35 -29.38 -23.57
N TRP A 485 1.45 -29.72 -22.65
CA TRP A 485 1.20 -29.05 -21.38
C TRP A 485 1.17 -30.09 -20.27
N THR A 486 1.68 -29.78 -19.07
CA THR A 486 1.57 -30.71 -17.94
C THR A 486 0.10 -30.83 -17.48
N PRO A 487 -0.29 -31.91 -16.79
CA PRO A 487 -1.64 -32.06 -16.28
C PRO A 487 -2.11 -30.87 -15.42
N GLU A 488 -1.22 -30.29 -14.62
CA GLU A 488 -1.48 -29.12 -13.77
C GLU A 488 -1.71 -27.86 -14.62
N GLU A 489 -0.95 -27.67 -15.69
CA GLU A 489 -1.14 -26.56 -16.63
C GLU A 489 -2.48 -26.65 -17.36
N VAL A 490 -2.88 -27.87 -17.78
CA VAL A 490 -4.18 -28.11 -18.43
C VAL A 490 -5.33 -27.93 -17.45
N ALA A 491 -5.21 -28.41 -16.21
CA ALA A 491 -6.19 -28.19 -15.16
C ALA A 491 -6.36 -26.70 -14.84
N ARG A 492 -5.26 -25.96 -14.77
CA ARG A 492 -5.28 -24.50 -14.59
C ARG A 492 -5.96 -23.79 -15.77
N HIS A 493 -5.68 -24.17 -17.02
CA HIS A 493 -6.37 -23.63 -18.21
C HIS A 493 -7.87 -23.99 -18.23
N TRP A 494 -8.21 -25.21 -17.79
CA TRP A 494 -9.60 -25.66 -17.63
C TRP A 494 -10.38 -24.79 -16.65
N HIS A 495 -9.80 -24.47 -15.50
CA HIS A 495 -10.46 -23.68 -14.47
C HIS A 495 -10.50 -22.18 -14.78
N LEU A 496 -9.44 -21.62 -15.37
CA LEU A 496 -9.30 -20.17 -15.58
C LEU A 496 -9.83 -19.67 -16.92
N GLU A 497 -9.72 -20.47 -17.98
CA GLU A 497 -9.98 -19.99 -19.35
C GLU A 497 -11.14 -20.75 -20.04
N CYS A 498 -11.45 -22.00 -19.66
CA CYS A 498 -12.55 -22.76 -20.27
C CYS A 498 -13.93 -22.38 -19.69
N LEU A 499 -14.91 -22.13 -20.58
CA LEU A 499 -16.24 -21.64 -20.22
C LEU A 499 -17.21 -22.82 -19.96
N PRO A 500 -17.87 -22.92 -18.80
CA PRO A 500 -18.86 -23.98 -18.56
C PRO A 500 -20.05 -23.88 -19.54
N MET A 501 -20.51 -25.01 -20.05
CA MET A 501 -21.64 -25.09 -20.98
C MET A 501 -22.96 -25.30 -20.22
N PRO A 502 -23.97 -24.41 -20.38
CA PRO A 502 -25.28 -24.62 -19.79
C PRO A 502 -26.11 -25.61 -20.62
N GLY A 503 -26.59 -26.69 -20.00
CA GLY A 503 -27.67 -27.53 -20.55
C GLY A 503 -27.38 -29.03 -20.66
N ALA A 504 -27.76 -29.77 -19.62
CA ALA A 504 -28.28 -31.14 -19.73
C ALA A 504 -29.40 -31.30 -18.68
N GLY A 505 -30.53 -30.61 -18.87
CA GLY A 505 -31.74 -30.85 -18.08
C GLY A 505 -32.63 -29.63 -17.80
N LEU A 506 -33.80 -29.62 -18.46
CA LEU A 506 -35.06 -28.92 -18.12
C LEU A 506 -35.28 -27.47 -18.58
N SER A 507 -36.55 -27.25 -18.96
CA SER A 507 -37.16 -26.16 -19.74
C SER A 507 -38.45 -25.71 -19.04
N SER A 508 -38.76 -24.40 -19.02
CA SER A 508 -40.10 -23.74 -19.01
C SER A 508 -39.96 -22.32 -18.40
N SER A 509 -40.19 -21.22 -19.15
CA SER A 509 -41.42 -20.47 -19.49
C SER A 509 -41.91 -19.43 -18.44
N LEU A 510 -41.92 -18.16 -18.87
CA LEU A 510 -42.41 -16.85 -18.32
C LEU A 510 -43.82 -16.87 -17.65
N PRO A 511 -44.22 -15.89 -16.78
CA PRO A 511 -44.47 -14.47 -17.14
C PRO A 511 -44.16 -13.38 -16.07
N ALA A 512 -44.29 -12.12 -16.50
CA ALA A 512 -43.86 -10.87 -15.88
C ALA A 512 -44.95 -10.10 -15.11
N PHE A 513 -44.58 -9.41 -14.02
CA PHE A 513 -45.18 -8.17 -13.46
C PHE A 513 -44.11 -7.46 -12.60
N GLY A 514 -44.04 -6.11 -12.65
CA GLY A 514 -42.90 -5.33 -12.13
C GLY A 514 -43.22 -4.23 -11.12
N ASP A 515 -42.17 -3.52 -10.69
CA ASP A 515 -42.19 -2.12 -10.20
C ASP A 515 -40.75 -1.51 -10.31
N PRO A 516 -40.52 -0.28 -10.83
CA PRO A 516 -39.19 0.16 -11.25
C PRO A 516 -38.57 1.19 -10.29
N GLY A 517 -37.43 0.87 -9.64
CA GLY A 517 -36.85 1.87 -8.73
C GLY A 517 -35.46 1.67 -8.10
N SER A 518 -34.51 0.90 -8.65
CA SER A 518 -33.03 1.10 -8.44
C SER A 518 -32.14 0.02 -9.09
N GLU A 519 -32.74 -1.02 -9.67
CA GLU A 519 -32.19 -2.38 -9.91
C GLU A 519 -31.17 -2.61 -11.06
N VAL A 520 -30.58 -1.61 -11.72
CA VAL A 520 -30.22 -1.80 -13.16
C VAL A 520 -28.77 -2.13 -13.55
N VAL A 521 -27.73 -1.99 -12.70
CA VAL A 521 -26.34 -1.97 -13.24
C VAL A 521 -25.61 -3.32 -13.25
N ALA A 522 -25.88 -4.27 -12.34
CA ALA A 522 -25.06 -5.51 -12.26
C ALA A 522 -25.64 -6.70 -13.04
N SER A 523 -26.96 -6.95 -12.95
CA SER A 523 -27.63 -8.09 -13.63
C SER A 523 -27.71 -7.92 -15.16
N ASN A 524 -27.70 -6.69 -15.67
CA ASN A 524 -27.82 -6.40 -17.11
C ASN A 524 -26.49 -6.45 -17.90
N VAL A 525 -25.33 -6.63 -17.25
CA VAL A 525 -24.05 -6.64 -17.98
C VAL A 525 -23.75 -7.99 -18.62
N ALA A 526 -24.34 -9.10 -18.12
CA ALA A 526 -24.04 -10.47 -18.56
C ALA A 526 -24.41 -10.80 -20.03
N GLY A 527 -24.96 -9.85 -20.79
CA GLY A 527 -25.14 -9.99 -22.25
C GLY A 527 -25.25 -8.69 -23.04
N ALA A 528 -25.50 -7.54 -22.41
CA ALA A 528 -25.81 -6.30 -23.13
C ALA A 528 -24.59 -5.43 -23.46
N LEU A 529 -23.55 -5.40 -22.63
CA LEU A 529 -22.40 -4.49 -22.79
C LEU A 529 -21.09 -5.22 -22.47
N ALA A 530 -20.17 -5.32 -23.42
CA ALA A 530 -18.84 -5.86 -23.15
C ALA A 530 -17.86 -4.74 -22.79
N VAL A 531 -17.12 -4.92 -21.69
CA VAL A 531 -16.10 -3.96 -21.22
C VAL A 531 -14.71 -4.48 -21.58
N VAL A 532 -13.91 -3.67 -22.28
CA VAL A 532 -12.61 -4.07 -22.83
C VAL A 532 -11.54 -3.09 -22.33
N SER A 533 -10.51 -3.60 -21.64
CA SER A 533 -9.36 -2.78 -21.25
C SER A 533 -8.42 -2.55 -22.45
N LEU A 534 -8.01 -1.30 -22.64
CA LEU A 534 -6.99 -0.87 -23.62
C LEU A 534 -5.62 -0.61 -22.96
N GLY A 535 -5.42 -1.12 -21.74
CA GLY A 535 -4.14 -1.07 -21.01
C GLY A 535 -3.77 0.31 -20.48
N SER A 536 -2.47 0.60 -20.52
CA SER A 536 -1.69 1.68 -19.85
C SER A 536 -0.90 1.18 -18.64
N HIS A 537 -1.54 0.41 -17.76
CA HIS A 537 -0.90 -0.37 -16.70
C HIS A 537 -1.83 -1.51 -16.22
N CYS A 538 -1.32 -2.43 -15.40
CA CYS A 538 -2.06 -3.61 -14.92
C CYS A 538 -3.24 -3.29 -13.98
N GLY A 539 -3.23 -2.13 -13.31
CA GLY A 539 -4.26 -1.74 -12.33
C GLY A 539 -5.67 -1.66 -12.92
N LEU A 540 -5.79 -1.27 -14.19
CA LEU A 540 -7.09 -1.26 -14.87
C LEU A 540 -7.68 -2.68 -15.04
N LYS A 541 -6.85 -3.67 -15.40
CA LYS A 541 -7.33 -5.06 -15.51
C LYS A 541 -7.70 -5.62 -14.15
N HIS A 542 -6.93 -5.33 -13.10
CA HIS A 542 -7.30 -5.67 -11.73
C HIS A 542 -8.65 -5.05 -11.33
N THR A 543 -8.91 -3.80 -11.72
CA THR A 543 -10.20 -3.15 -11.48
C THR A 543 -11.34 -3.93 -12.14
N LEU A 544 -11.20 -4.29 -13.42
CA LEU A 544 -12.23 -5.07 -14.12
C LEU A 544 -12.46 -6.45 -13.49
N ILE A 545 -11.41 -7.13 -13.03
CA ILE A 545 -11.52 -8.39 -12.28
C ILE A 545 -12.31 -8.18 -10.99
N HIS A 546 -11.93 -7.17 -10.20
CA HIS A 546 -12.57 -6.86 -8.92
C HIS A 546 -14.05 -6.50 -9.07
N MET A 547 -14.42 -5.87 -10.18
CA MET A 547 -15.82 -5.54 -10.48
C MET A 547 -16.64 -6.71 -11.04
N GLY A 548 -16.06 -7.91 -11.20
CA GLY A 548 -16.72 -9.03 -11.89
C GLY A 548 -16.93 -8.77 -13.40
N LEU A 549 -16.29 -7.74 -13.94
CA LEU A 549 -16.35 -7.35 -15.36
C LEU A 549 -15.21 -7.94 -16.19
N SER A 550 -14.40 -8.82 -15.59
CA SER A 550 -13.32 -9.48 -16.31
C SER A 550 -13.88 -10.50 -17.29
N GLY A 551 -14.19 -10.01 -18.48
CA GLY A 551 -14.25 -10.84 -19.67
C GLY A 551 -12.88 -11.50 -19.96
N PRO A 552 -12.80 -12.22 -21.09
CA PRO A 552 -11.57 -12.89 -21.47
C PRO A 552 -10.41 -11.89 -21.62
N THR A 553 -9.17 -12.35 -21.44
CA THR A 553 -7.99 -11.47 -21.54
C THR A 553 -7.81 -10.91 -22.96
N TYR A 554 -7.48 -9.63 -23.06
CA TYR A 554 -7.24 -8.89 -24.30
C TYR A 554 -5.77 -8.45 -24.45
N PRO A 555 -5.31 -8.01 -25.64
CA PRO A 555 -3.88 -7.81 -25.92
C PRO A 555 -3.20 -6.82 -25.00
N PHE A 556 -3.93 -5.79 -24.59
CA PHE A 556 -3.41 -4.70 -23.78
C PHE A 556 -3.57 -4.96 -22.27
N ASP A 557 -4.25 -6.04 -21.89
CA ASP A 557 -4.28 -6.47 -20.49
C ASP A 557 -2.86 -6.81 -20.06
N TRP A 558 -2.46 -6.30 -18.90
CA TRP A 558 -1.12 -6.52 -18.33
C TRP A 558 0.03 -5.84 -19.10
N LEU A 559 -0.27 -4.94 -20.05
CA LEU A 559 0.75 -4.18 -20.76
C LEU A 559 0.76 -2.71 -20.36
N ARG A 560 1.97 -2.14 -20.36
CA ARG A 560 2.10 -0.68 -20.37
C ARG A 560 2.06 -0.19 -21.79
N THR A 561 1.06 0.60 -22.15
CA THR A 561 0.87 1.08 -23.52
C THR A 561 0.63 2.59 -23.53
N THR A 562 1.30 3.28 -24.44
CA THR A 562 0.93 4.64 -24.83
C THR A 562 -0.28 4.61 -25.74
N LEU A 563 -1.02 5.73 -25.81
CA LEU A 563 -2.13 5.82 -26.75
C LEU A 563 -1.68 5.68 -28.21
N GLY A 564 -0.45 6.14 -28.51
CA GLY A 564 0.16 5.98 -29.82
C GLY A 564 0.34 4.53 -30.25
N SER A 565 0.80 3.65 -29.35
CA SER A 565 0.97 2.22 -29.66
C SER A 565 -0.35 1.48 -29.76
N VAL A 566 -1.34 1.82 -28.92
CA VAL A 566 -2.70 1.28 -29.04
C VAL A 566 -3.29 1.64 -30.40
N LEU A 567 -3.21 2.91 -30.81
CA LEU A 567 -3.65 3.37 -32.13
C LEU A 567 -2.93 2.65 -33.27
N ARG A 568 -1.61 2.49 -33.17
CA ARG A 568 -0.80 1.79 -34.17
C ARG A 568 -1.23 0.33 -34.29
N ALA A 569 -1.28 -0.41 -33.18
CA ALA A 569 -1.67 -1.81 -33.14
C ALA A 569 -3.10 -2.03 -33.68
N LEU A 570 -4.05 -1.16 -33.35
CA LEU A 570 -5.41 -1.25 -33.89
C LEU A 570 -5.45 -0.97 -35.41
N ARG A 571 -4.69 0.02 -35.91
CA ARG A 571 -4.65 0.38 -37.34
C ARG A 571 -3.94 -0.67 -38.19
N THR A 572 -2.91 -1.31 -37.66
CA THR A 572 -2.14 -2.36 -38.35
C THR A 572 -2.73 -3.75 -38.15
N GLY A 573 -3.83 -3.90 -37.42
CA GLY A 573 -4.37 -5.22 -37.08
C GLY A 573 -3.39 -6.07 -36.27
N PHE A 574 -2.59 -5.43 -35.40
CA PHE A 574 -1.55 -6.03 -34.56
C PHE A 574 -0.33 -6.59 -35.32
N GLN A 575 -0.15 -6.32 -36.62
CA GLN A 575 0.96 -6.85 -37.43
C GLN A 575 2.35 -6.61 -36.81
N ASP A 576 2.55 -5.47 -36.16
CA ASP A 576 3.81 -5.05 -35.54
C ASP A 576 3.75 -5.02 -34.00
N PHE A 577 2.71 -5.63 -33.41
CA PHE A 577 2.52 -5.60 -31.96
C PHE A 577 3.60 -6.35 -31.18
N LEU A 578 4.21 -7.36 -31.79
CA LEU A 578 5.27 -8.16 -31.19
C LEU A 578 6.66 -7.85 -31.77
N ASP A 579 6.80 -6.76 -32.56
CA ASP A 579 8.10 -6.28 -33.09
C ASP A 579 8.89 -5.53 -32.00
N TYR A 580 9.24 -6.22 -30.91
CA TYR A 580 10.06 -5.62 -29.85
C TYR A 580 11.49 -5.41 -30.33
N ARG A 581 11.98 -4.18 -30.18
CA ARG A 581 13.31 -3.76 -30.64
C ARG A 581 14.33 -3.67 -29.51
N ALA A 582 13.86 -3.76 -28.28
CA ALA A 582 14.69 -3.67 -27.09
C ALA A 582 14.20 -4.64 -26.02
N ALA A 583 15.12 -5.48 -25.54
CA ALA A 583 15.00 -6.24 -24.31
C ALA A 583 15.77 -5.45 -23.25
N LEU A 584 15.07 -4.94 -22.24
CA LEU A 584 15.61 -4.00 -21.28
C LEU A 584 15.67 -4.66 -19.92
N PRO A 585 16.84 -4.77 -19.28
CA PRO A 585 16.89 -5.29 -17.93
C PRO A 585 16.03 -4.42 -17.00
N GLN A 586 15.19 -5.06 -16.17
CA GLN A 586 14.29 -4.42 -15.22
C GLN A 586 15.08 -3.86 -14.03
N TYR A 587 15.95 -2.86 -14.29
CA TYR A 587 16.94 -2.30 -13.36
C TYR A 587 18.02 -3.30 -12.87
N ASP A 588 19.26 -2.80 -12.73
CA ASP A 588 20.32 -3.46 -11.97
C ASP A 588 19.85 -3.68 -10.52
N ARG A 589 19.40 -4.91 -10.20
CA ARG A 589 19.31 -5.36 -8.81
C ARG A 589 20.68 -5.84 -8.33
N PRO A 590 21.06 -5.55 -7.08
CA PRO A 590 22.31 -6.01 -6.48
C PRO A 590 22.18 -7.47 -6.05
N ARG A 591 22.33 -8.42 -6.97
CA ARG A 591 22.72 -9.80 -6.65
C ARG A 591 23.14 -10.53 -7.92
N ALA A 592 24.39 -10.98 -7.99
CA ALA A 592 24.73 -12.11 -8.84
C ALA A 592 24.24 -13.36 -8.09
N LEU A 593 23.22 -14.04 -8.60
CA LEU A 593 22.89 -15.39 -8.14
C LEU A 593 24.03 -16.34 -8.53
N SER A 594 24.32 -17.32 -7.68
CA SER A 594 25.21 -18.42 -8.06
C SER A 594 24.60 -19.23 -9.21
N ALA A 595 25.43 -19.90 -10.01
CA ALA A 595 24.97 -20.73 -11.12
C ALA A 595 24.03 -21.88 -10.67
N GLU A 596 24.13 -22.32 -9.41
CA GLU A 596 23.25 -23.34 -8.82
C GLU A 596 21.87 -22.78 -8.42
N GLU A 597 21.79 -21.54 -7.93
CA GLU A 597 20.50 -20.89 -7.61
C GLU A 597 19.70 -20.55 -8.87
N ALA A 598 20.37 -20.28 -10.00
CA ALA A 598 19.72 -20.03 -11.29
C ALA A 598 19.15 -21.31 -11.94
N ALA A 599 19.66 -22.49 -11.58
CA ALA A 599 19.24 -23.77 -12.13
C ALA A 599 18.06 -24.42 -11.38
N ALA A 600 17.73 -23.95 -10.17
CA ALA A 600 16.69 -24.52 -9.30
C ALA A 600 15.37 -23.73 -9.29
N ASP A 601 15.30 -22.59 -9.99
CA ASP A 601 14.13 -21.69 -10.00
C ASP A 601 13.39 -21.75 -11.36
N ASP A 602 12.33 -22.57 -11.44
CA ASP A 602 11.41 -22.63 -12.58
C ASP A 602 10.53 -21.38 -12.75
N ASN A 603 10.65 -20.38 -11.85
CA ASN A 603 9.98 -19.09 -11.93
C ASN A 603 11.00 -17.95 -11.85
N THR A 604 11.89 -17.88 -12.84
CA THR A 604 12.83 -16.76 -12.99
C THR A 604 12.08 -15.41 -12.82
N PRO A 605 12.43 -14.57 -11.82
CA PRO A 605 11.85 -13.24 -11.70
C PRO A 605 12.11 -12.48 -13.00
N PHE A 606 11.14 -11.68 -13.47
CA PHE A 606 11.22 -11.01 -14.77
C PHE A 606 12.41 -10.03 -14.82
N GLU A 607 13.59 -10.51 -15.21
CA GLU A 607 14.80 -9.68 -15.30
C GLU A 607 14.74 -8.73 -16.48
N VAL A 608 13.85 -8.95 -17.45
CA VAL A 608 13.83 -8.25 -18.74
C VAL A 608 12.43 -7.79 -19.12
N VAL A 609 12.28 -6.48 -19.33
CA VAL A 609 11.10 -5.82 -19.91
C VAL A 609 11.31 -5.66 -21.41
N TYR A 610 10.38 -6.14 -22.21
CA TYR A 610 10.45 -6.02 -23.67
C TYR A 610 9.69 -4.78 -24.09
N ALA A 611 10.37 -3.87 -24.78
CA ALA A 611 9.77 -2.66 -25.31
C ALA A 611 9.68 -2.71 -26.84
N CYS A 612 8.49 -2.39 -27.34
CA CYS A 612 8.20 -2.16 -28.75
C CYS A 612 7.63 -0.74 -28.88
N GLY A 613 7.80 -0.06 -30.01
CA GLY A 613 7.51 1.38 -30.18
C GLY A 613 6.20 1.89 -29.54
N GLY A 614 6.30 2.30 -28.26
CA GLY A 614 5.20 2.84 -27.45
C GLY A 614 4.48 1.86 -26.51
N HIS A 615 4.88 0.59 -26.39
CA HIS A 615 4.36 -0.37 -25.40
C HIS A 615 5.46 -1.26 -24.81
N ALA A 616 5.21 -1.81 -23.62
CA ALA A 616 6.14 -2.69 -22.93
C ALA A 616 5.43 -3.87 -22.25
N PHE A 617 6.08 -5.04 -22.30
CA PHE A 617 5.64 -6.29 -21.70
C PHE A 617 6.34 -6.49 -20.37
N TRP A 618 5.59 -6.33 -19.27
CA TRP A 618 6.12 -6.37 -17.89
C TRP A 618 5.86 -7.70 -17.19
N HIS A 619 4.95 -8.51 -17.73
CA HIS A 619 4.48 -9.76 -17.14
C HIS A 619 4.58 -10.93 -18.13
N SER A 620 5.43 -10.80 -19.14
CA SER A 620 5.45 -11.71 -20.28
C SER A 620 6.84 -11.80 -20.87
N ILE A 621 7.35 -13.03 -20.98
CA ILE A 621 8.63 -13.36 -21.58
C ILE A 621 8.41 -13.47 -23.09
N CYS A 622 8.70 -12.40 -23.83
CA CYS A 622 8.25 -12.30 -25.23
C CYS A 622 9.07 -13.14 -26.22
N TRP A 623 10.21 -13.73 -25.82
CA TRP A 623 10.87 -14.74 -26.66
C TRP A 623 10.25 -16.14 -26.53
N ASP A 624 9.41 -16.38 -25.52
CA ASP A 624 8.69 -17.64 -25.39
C ASP A 624 7.56 -17.72 -26.43
N GLN A 625 7.63 -18.72 -27.30
CA GLN A 625 6.62 -19.01 -28.33
C GLN A 625 5.22 -19.20 -27.72
N ARG A 626 5.11 -19.71 -26.49
CA ARG A 626 3.83 -19.87 -25.78
C ARG A 626 3.22 -18.51 -25.43
N VAL A 627 4.05 -17.57 -24.96
CA VAL A 627 3.66 -16.20 -24.65
C VAL A 627 3.28 -15.45 -25.92
N LEU A 628 4.08 -15.56 -26.99
CA LEU A 628 3.77 -14.98 -28.31
C LEU A 628 2.43 -15.51 -28.84
N ALA A 629 2.21 -16.83 -28.78
CA ALA A 629 0.95 -17.44 -29.17
C ALA A 629 -0.22 -16.94 -28.30
N SER A 630 0.00 -16.72 -27.00
CA SER A 630 -0.99 -16.13 -26.08
C SER A 630 -1.34 -14.70 -26.49
N CYS A 631 -0.35 -13.85 -26.77
CA CYS A 631 -0.56 -12.49 -27.26
C CYS A 631 -1.34 -12.46 -28.58
N TRP A 632 -1.00 -13.35 -29.53
CA TRP A 632 -1.75 -13.47 -30.79
C TRP A 632 -3.18 -13.96 -30.59
N ARG A 633 -3.43 -14.92 -29.69
CA ARG A 633 -4.80 -15.35 -29.34
C ARG A 633 -5.61 -14.19 -28.78
N ARG A 634 -5.04 -13.41 -27.87
CA ARG A 634 -5.69 -12.19 -27.33
C ARG A 634 -5.97 -11.18 -28.44
N ALA A 635 -5.04 -11.00 -29.39
CA ALA A 635 -5.21 -10.06 -30.51
C ALA A 635 -6.35 -10.49 -31.44
N ARG A 636 -6.37 -11.77 -31.83
CA ARG A 636 -7.47 -12.35 -32.61
C ARG A 636 -8.81 -12.25 -31.88
N ARG A 637 -8.82 -12.49 -30.57
CA ARG A 637 -10.01 -12.36 -29.72
C ARG A 637 -10.54 -10.93 -29.64
N LEU A 638 -9.65 -9.93 -29.59
CA LEU A 638 -10.07 -8.53 -29.69
C LEU A 638 -10.66 -8.25 -31.07
N MET A 639 -9.98 -8.68 -32.14
CA MET A 639 -10.43 -8.46 -33.52
C MET A 639 -11.72 -9.23 -33.87
N SER A 640 -12.01 -10.35 -33.21
CA SER A 640 -13.28 -11.07 -33.43
C SER A 640 -14.48 -10.33 -32.83
N LEU A 641 -14.27 -9.30 -32.00
CA LEU A 641 -15.37 -8.41 -31.57
C LEU A 641 -15.94 -7.58 -32.72
N GLN A 642 -15.29 -7.56 -33.88
CA GLN A 642 -15.78 -6.89 -35.10
C GLN A 642 -16.91 -7.65 -35.78
N GLU A 643 -17.10 -8.94 -35.45
CA GLU A 643 -18.08 -9.78 -36.12
C GLU A 643 -19.51 -9.23 -35.92
N PRO A 644 -20.29 -9.01 -37.01
CA PRO A 644 -21.63 -8.40 -36.97
C PRO A 644 -22.65 -9.12 -36.09
N ARG A 645 -22.36 -10.36 -35.67
CA ARG A 645 -23.22 -11.18 -34.83
C ARG A 645 -23.29 -10.67 -33.38
N ARG A 646 -22.33 -9.85 -32.92
CA ARG A 646 -22.41 -9.18 -31.62
C ARG A 646 -23.19 -7.87 -31.76
N ARG A 647 -24.45 -7.86 -31.31
CA ARG A 647 -25.35 -6.69 -31.41
C ARG A 647 -25.26 -5.71 -30.22
N GLY A 648 -24.48 -6.01 -29.18
CA GLY A 648 -24.38 -5.17 -27.98
C GLY A 648 -23.33 -4.05 -28.10
N PRO A 649 -23.51 -2.90 -27.41
CA PRO A 649 -22.46 -1.90 -27.27
C PRO A 649 -21.17 -2.48 -26.67
N LEU A 650 -20.04 -1.82 -26.96
CA LEU A 650 -18.73 -2.12 -26.40
C LEU A 650 -18.21 -0.88 -25.67
N LEU A 651 -17.82 -1.03 -24.41
CA LEU A 651 -17.15 0.02 -23.65
C LEU A 651 -15.66 -0.29 -23.53
N PHE A 652 -14.85 0.46 -24.26
CA PHE A 652 -13.40 0.41 -24.13
C PHE A 652 -12.96 1.32 -22.99
N VAL A 653 -12.12 0.82 -22.08
CA VAL A 653 -11.61 1.60 -20.94
C VAL A 653 -10.10 1.78 -21.08
N ARG A 654 -9.61 2.99 -20.88
CA ARG A 654 -8.19 3.32 -20.89
C ARG A 654 -7.85 4.26 -19.73
N ALA A 655 -6.81 3.92 -18.97
CA ALA A 655 -6.19 4.89 -18.06
C ALA A 655 -5.17 5.73 -18.83
N ALA A 656 -5.36 7.04 -18.92
CA ALA A 656 -4.43 7.88 -19.67
C ALA A 656 -3.08 7.97 -18.97
N SER A 657 -1.98 7.67 -19.66
CA SER A 657 -0.64 7.81 -19.07
C SER A 657 -0.20 9.27 -18.91
N SER A 658 -0.85 10.20 -19.62
CA SER A 658 -0.63 11.64 -19.51
C SER A 658 -1.84 12.44 -19.97
N GLY A 659 -1.96 13.70 -19.51
CA GLY A 659 -3.01 14.61 -19.98
C GLY A 659 -3.00 14.85 -21.50
N GLY A 660 -1.83 14.72 -22.15
CA GLY A 660 -1.71 14.85 -23.61
C GLY A 660 -2.40 13.75 -24.42
N GLU A 661 -2.81 12.64 -23.78
CA GLU A 661 -3.60 11.60 -24.45
C GLU A 661 -5.03 12.06 -24.75
N LEU A 662 -5.55 13.04 -24.01
CA LEU A 662 -6.90 13.56 -24.17
C LEU A 662 -7.14 14.15 -25.57
N ALA A 663 -6.16 14.89 -26.10
CA ALA A 663 -6.21 15.46 -27.45
C ALA A 663 -6.29 14.38 -28.56
N ARG A 664 -5.86 13.14 -28.25
CA ARG A 664 -5.86 12.02 -29.20
C ARG A 664 -6.95 10.98 -28.89
N ALA A 665 -7.78 11.22 -27.88
CA ALA A 665 -8.87 10.32 -27.52
C ALA A 665 -9.92 10.23 -28.65
N ALA A 666 -10.17 11.34 -29.36
CA ALA A 666 -11.00 11.36 -30.57
C ALA A 666 -10.46 10.44 -31.68
N ASP A 667 -9.15 10.45 -31.92
CA ASP A 667 -8.53 9.55 -32.92
C ASP A 667 -8.77 8.09 -32.54
N LEU A 668 -8.62 7.75 -31.25
CA LEU A 668 -8.85 6.39 -30.76
C LEU A 668 -10.31 6.00 -30.90
N LEU A 669 -11.24 6.85 -30.47
CA LEU A 669 -12.67 6.60 -30.64
C LEU A 669 -13.05 6.44 -32.11
N THR A 670 -12.44 7.22 -33.01
CA THR A 670 -12.64 7.09 -34.46
C THR A 670 -12.17 5.74 -34.97
N VAL A 671 -10.98 5.28 -34.56
CA VAL A 671 -10.44 3.96 -34.93
C VAL A 671 -11.32 2.84 -34.36
N LEU A 672 -11.72 2.92 -33.10
CA LEU A 672 -12.62 1.94 -32.46
C LEU A 672 -13.97 1.89 -33.18
N GLY A 673 -14.53 3.05 -33.56
CA GLY A 673 -15.79 3.14 -34.30
C GLY A 673 -15.72 2.55 -35.72
N ARG A 674 -14.57 2.66 -36.39
CA ARG A 674 -14.34 2.01 -37.69
C ARG A 674 -14.21 0.49 -37.56
N LEU A 675 -13.51 0.02 -36.53
CA LEU A 675 -13.24 -1.40 -36.32
C LEU A 675 -14.47 -2.13 -35.77
N PHE A 676 -15.10 -1.59 -34.73
CA PHE A 676 -16.14 -2.27 -33.95
C PHE A 676 -17.53 -1.66 -34.11
N GLY A 677 -17.70 -0.72 -35.05
CA GLY A 677 -18.98 -0.11 -35.38
C GLY A 677 -19.40 1.04 -34.46
N ARG A 678 -20.62 1.54 -34.70
CA ARG A 678 -21.16 2.72 -34.00
C ARG A 678 -21.40 2.48 -32.50
N GLY A 679 -21.53 1.23 -32.07
CA GLY A 679 -21.71 0.85 -30.67
C GLY A 679 -20.43 0.88 -29.82
N ALA A 680 -19.27 1.29 -30.37
CA ALA A 680 -18.06 1.46 -29.58
C ALA A 680 -18.05 2.78 -28.81
N HIS A 681 -17.91 2.68 -27.49
CA HIS A 681 -17.72 3.79 -26.55
C HIS A 681 -16.31 3.73 -25.94
N LEU A 682 -15.78 4.88 -25.52
CA LEU A 682 -14.48 4.99 -24.89
C LEU A 682 -14.60 5.74 -23.56
N LEU A 683 -14.19 5.10 -22.47
CA LEU A 683 -13.94 5.73 -21.18
C LEU A 683 -12.43 5.99 -21.03
N LEU A 684 -12.06 7.26 -20.87
CA LEU A 684 -10.70 7.71 -20.55
C LEU A 684 -10.60 8.14 -19.09
N LEU A 685 -9.82 7.41 -18.29
CA LEU A 685 -9.57 7.72 -16.88
C LEU A 685 -8.34 8.62 -16.77
N LEU A 686 -8.49 9.78 -16.12
CA LEU A 686 -7.40 10.74 -15.87
C LEU A 686 -7.09 10.79 -14.37
N SER A 687 -5.97 10.18 -13.99
CA SER A 687 -5.47 10.20 -12.61
C SER A 687 -4.80 11.54 -12.27
N ALA A 688 -4.64 11.80 -10.97
CA ALA A 688 -3.97 12.98 -10.42
C ALA A 688 -4.48 14.34 -10.97
N GLN A 689 -5.78 14.46 -11.15
CA GLN A 689 -6.43 15.72 -11.57
C GLN A 689 -6.91 16.52 -10.36
N PRO A 690 -6.99 17.85 -10.40
CA PRO A 690 -7.44 18.66 -9.26
C PRO A 690 -8.90 18.38 -8.86
N SER A 691 -9.71 17.89 -9.80
CA SER A 691 -11.12 17.60 -9.64
C SER A 691 -11.42 16.11 -9.80
N ARG A 692 -12.54 15.67 -9.22
CA ARG A 692 -13.17 14.37 -9.52
C ARG A 692 -14.53 14.62 -10.17
N CYS A 693 -14.62 14.39 -11.47
CA CYS A 693 -15.85 14.58 -12.24
C CYS A 693 -15.87 13.71 -13.49
N THR A 694 -17.07 13.44 -14.00
CA THR A 694 -17.28 12.80 -15.30
C THR A 694 -17.67 13.84 -16.33
N LEU A 695 -17.01 13.80 -17.48
CA LEU A 695 -17.15 14.74 -18.58
C LEU A 695 -17.64 14.00 -19.81
N LEU A 696 -18.65 14.57 -20.47
CA LEU A 696 -19.11 14.13 -21.78
C LEU A 696 -18.72 15.15 -22.81
N VAL A 697 -18.31 14.70 -24.00
CA VAL A 697 -17.90 15.59 -25.06
C VAL A 697 -19.00 15.65 -26.13
N ALA A 698 -19.63 16.81 -26.33
CA ALA A 698 -20.82 16.94 -27.17
C ALA A 698 -20.56 16.60 -28.65
N ASP A 699 -19.38 16.95 -29.19
CA ASP A 699 -18.95 16.58 -30.54
C ASP A 699 -18.45 15.12 -30.65
N HIS A 700 -18.26 14.43 -29.50
CA HIS A 700 -17.88 13.03 -29.41
C HIS A 700 -18.71 12.32 -28.32
N PRO A 701 -20.03 12.14 -28.50
CA PRO A 701 -20.93 11.66 -27.45
C PRO A 701 -20.65 10.23 -26.96
N ARG A 702 -19.74 9.51 -27.63
CA ARG A 702 -19.27 8.17 -27.24
C ARG A 702 -17.94 8.20 -26.48
N LEU A 703 -17.38 9.38 -26.23
CA LEU A 703 -16.20 9.60 -25.40
C LEU A 703 -16.65 10.11 -24.02
N ILE A 704 -16.34 9.33 -23.00
CA ILE A 704 -16.54 9.65 -21.59
C ILE A 704 -15.15 9.87 -20.98
N VAL A 705 -14.95 10.99 -20.29
CA VAL A 705 -13.69 11.31 -19.62
C VAL A 705 -13.95 11.44 -18.12
N ALA A 706 -13.25 10.67 -17.29
CA ALA A 706 -13.40 10.74 -15.83
C ALA A 706 -12.11 11.23 -15.19
N THR A 707 -12.18 12.33 -14.45
CA THR A 707 -11.08 12.81 -13.59
C THR A 707 -11.21 12.17 -12.22
N LEU A 708 -10.10 11.71 -11.63
CA LEU A 708 -10.11 10.89 -10.42
C LEU A 708 -9.67 11.62 -9.14
N GLY A 709 -9.50 12.95 -9.21
CA GLY A 709 -9.08 13.76 -8.07
C GLY A 709 -7.57 13.68 -7.73
N PRO A 710 -7.09 14.57 -6.83
CA PRO A 710 -5.67 14.80 -6.57
C PRO A 710 -5.03 13.75 -5.66
N LEU A 711 -5.86 12.88 -5.08
CA LEU A 711 -5.44 11.79 -4.20
C LEU A 711 -5.10 10.51 -5.00
N CYS A 712 -5.54 10.42 -6.26
CA CYS A 712 -5.27 9.26 -7.11
C CYS A 712 -3.82 9.27 -7.61
N GLY A 713 -2.95 8.44 -7.00
CA GLY A 713 -1.59 8.16 -7.48
C GLY A 713 -0.42 8.75 -6.69
N ARG A 714 -0.60 9.14 -5.42
CA ARG A 714 0.51 9.70 -4.61
C ARG A 714 1.55 8.67 -4.13
N GLY A 715 1.31 7.36 -4.30
CA GLY A 715 2.27 6.30 -4.02
C GLY A 715 2.82 5.61 -5.28
N PRO A 716 4.15 5.52 -5.49
CA PRO A 716 4.70 4.71 -6.58
C PRO A 716 4.37 3.22 -6.35
N GLY A 717 3.60 2.63 -7.26
CA GLY A 717 3.24 1.21 -7.22
C GLY A 717 1.90 0.89 -6.57
N ASP A 718 1.17 1.89 -6.06
CA ASP A 718 -0.13 1.67 -5.44
C ASP A 718 -1.26 1.56 -6.49
N CYS A 719 -1.21 0.48 -7.27
CA CYS A 719 -2.27 0.15 -8.22
C CYS A 719 -3.58 -0.27 -7.52
N LEU A 720 -3.52 -0.63 -6.23
CA LEU A 720 -4.68 -1.04 -5.44
C LEU A 720 -5.44 0.17 -4.89
N GLY A 721 -4.76 1.23 -4.44
CA GLY A 721 -5.39 2.48 -4.01
C GLY A 721 -6.18 3.19 -5.11
N GLN A 722 -5.92 2.86 -6.38
CA GLN A 722 -6.69 3.36 -7.53
C GLN A 722 -7.98 2.55 -7.78
N LEU A 723 -8.11 1.33 -7.25
CA LEU A 723 -9.24 0.44 -7.53
C LEU A 723 -10.61 1.05 -7.23
N PRO A 724 -10.85 1.69 -6.06
CA PRO A 724 -12.17 2.25 -5.76
C PRO A 724 -12.55 3.39 -6.71
N LEU A 725 -11.56 4.20 -7.11
CA LEU A 725 -11.76 5.35 -7.99
C LEU A 725 -12.03 4.91 -9.43
N TYR A 726 -11.25 3.96 -9.95
CA TYR A 726 -11.48 3.38 -11.28
C TYR A 726 -12.83 2.67 -11.32
N SER A 727 -13.17 1.92 -10.27
CA SER A 727 -14.45 1.19 -10.18
C SER A 727 -15.64 2.14 -10.26
N GLY A 728 -15.60 3.26 -9.52
CA GLY A 728 -16.64 4.28 -9.58
C GLY A 728 -16.84 4.86 -10.98
N ALA A 729 -15.76 5.31 -11.62
CA ALA A 729 -15.81 5.87 -12.97
C ALA A 729 -16.28 4.86 -14.03
N ILE A 730 -15.88 3.58 -13.91
CA ILE A 730 -16.33 2.52 -14.82
C ILE A 730 -17.84 2.25 -14.64
N ARG A 731 -18.36 2.24 -13.40
CA ARG A 731 -19.81 2.07 -13.15
C ARG A 731 -20.62 3.20 -13.77
N GLU A 732 -20.19 4.45 -13.61
CA GLU A 732 -20.86 5.62 -14.21
C GLU A 732 -20.86 5.54 -15.74
N ALA A 733 -19.75 5.12 -16.35
CA ALA A 733 -19.68 4.94 -17.80
C ALA A 733 -20.58 3.80 -18.30
N ILE A 734 -20.61 2.66 -17.60
CA ILE A 734 -21.52 1.55 -17.92
C ILE A 734 -22.97 2.01 -17.88
N TRP A 735 -23.35 2.71 -16.81
CA TRP A 735 -24.68 3.27 -16.66
C TRP A 735 -25.02 4.20 -17.82
N SER A 736 -24.10 5.09 -18.19
CA SER A 736 -24.31 6.04 -19.29
C SER A 736 -24.49 5.35 -20.65
N VAL A 737 -23.68 4.33 -20.94
CA VAL A 737 -23.77 3.56 -22.18
C VAL A 737 -25.07 2.75 -22.25
N GLN A 738 -25.47 2.11 -21.15
CA GLN A 738 -26.68 1.29 -21.11
C GLN A 738 -27.96 2.12 -21.21
N ARG A 739 -27.98 3.30 -20.58
CA ARG A 739 -29.17 4.17 -20.55
C ARG A 739 -29.23 5.14 -21.73
N GLY A 740 -28.12 5.35 -22.43
CA GLY A 740 -28.02 6.37 -23.48
C GLY A 740 -28.17 7.79 -22.95
N CYS A 741 -27.89 8.03 -21.66
CA CYS A 741 -27.98 9.35 -21.04
C CYS A 741 -26.74 9.69 -20.19
N PRO A 742 -26.49 10.99 -19.91
CA PRO A 742 -25.37 11.42 -19.10
C PRO A 742 -25.43 10.92 -17.65
N PRO A 743 -24.31 10.44 -17.06
CA PRO A 743 -24.31 10.06 -15.65
C PRO A 743 -24.69 11.25 -14.77
N PRO A 744 -25.36 11.03 -13.61
CA PRO A 744 -25.72 12.11 -12.71
C PRO A 744 -24.52 12.96 -12.32
N GLY A 745 -24.61 14.28 -12.50
CA GLY A 745 -23.51 15.21 -12.21
C GLY A 745 -22.43 15.29 -13.29
N ALA A 746 -22.60 14.62 -14.44
CA ALA A 746 -21.68 14.77 -15.56
C ALA A 746 -21.72 16.18 -16.15
N LEU A 747 -20.54 16.73 -16.43
CA LEU A 747 -20.38 18.02 -17.08
C LEU A 747 -20.31 17.83 -18.60
N LEU A 748 -21.06 18.62 -19.36
CA LEU A 748 -21.04 18.58 -20.82
C LEU A 748 -19.99 19.57 -21.37
N LEU A 749 -18.97 19.04 -22.02
CA LEU A 749 -17.98 19.81 -22.77
C LEU A 749 -18.50 20.03 -24.21
N PRO A 750 -18.55 21.27 -24.71
CA PRO A 750 -19.03 21.53 -26.08
C PRO A 750 -18.20 20.84 -27.16
N SER A 751 -16.88 20.75 -26.96
CA SER A 751 -15.96 20.05 -27.86
C SER A 751 -14.68 19.67 -27.13
N LEU A 752 -13.91 18.72 -27.68
CA LEU A 752 -12.54 18.48 -27.19
C LEU A 752 -11.64 19.70 -27.39
N ALA A 753 -11.86 20.49 -28.45
CA ALA A 753 -11.10 21.72 -28.70
C ALA A 753 -11.34 22.79 -27.60
N ALA A 754 -12.50 22.76 -26.93
CA ALA A 754 -12.78 23.67 -25.81
C ALA A 754 -11.81 23.46 -24.64
N LEU A 755 -11.19 22.27 -24.52
CA LEU A 755 -10.19 21.97 -23.49
C LEU A 755 -8.85 22.68 -23.71
N GLU A 756 -8.56 23.13 -24.94
CA GLU A 756 -7.36 23.92 -25.24
C GLU A 756 -7.51 25.39 -24.80
N GLY A 757 -8.72 25.80 -24.38
CA GLY A 757 -9.03 27.14 -23.88
C GLY A 757 -8.91 27.30 -22.35
N ALA A 758 -8.67 28.54 -21.91
CA ALA A 758 -8.38 28.92 -20.52
C ALA A 758 -9.39 28.52 -19.41
N PRO A 759 -10.72 28.35 -19.61
CA PRO A 759 -11.64 28.13 -18.49
C PRO A 759 -11.59 26.71 -17.87
N PHE A 760 -10.88 25.75 -18.49
CA PHE A 760 -10.84 24.37 -18.01
C PHE A 760 -9.62 24.00 -17.16
N ALA A 761 -8.70 24.96 -16.93
CA ALA A 761 -7.52 24.75 -16.07
C ALA A 761 -7.86 24.39 -14.60
N ALA A 762 -9.09 24.67 -14.15
CA ALA A 762 -9.58 24.26 -12.84
C ALA A 762 -9.93 22.76 -12.76
N LEU A 763 -10.30 22.14 -13.89
CA LEU A 763 -10.66 20.73 -13.94
C LEU A 763 -9.46 19.83 -14.24
N PHE A 764 -8.50 20.32 -15.04
CA PHE A 764 -7.33 19.57 -15.45
C PHE A 764 -6.05 20.25 -14.98
N ALA A 765 -5.15 19.47 -14.38
CA ALA A 765 -3.78 19.93 -14.18
C ALA A 765 -3.02 19.80 -15.52
N PRO A 766 -2.55 20.90 -16.12
CA PRO A 766 -1.82 20.84 -17.38
C PRO A 766 -0.54 20.02 -17.20
N GLY A 767 -0.27 19.12 -18.14
CA GLY A 767 1.00 18.40 -18.17
C GLY A 767 1.20 17.33 -17.11
N VAL A 768 0.13 16.84 -16.45
CA VAL A 768 0.22 15.63 -15.61
C VAL A 768 0.72 14.47 -16.47
N ASP A 769 1.98 14.11 -16.26
CA ASP A 769 2.58 12.86 -16.70
C ASP A 769 2.62 11.97 -15.47
N LEU A 770 1.85 10.87 -15.49
CA LEU A 770 1.81 9.93 -14.36
C LEU A 770 3.14 9.17 -14.19
N GLY A 771 4.15 9.47 -15.02
CA GLY A 771 5.43 8.77 -15.04
C GLY A 771 5.33 7.37 -15.64
N GLU A 772 4.14 6.98 -16.12
CA GLU A 772 3.83 5.63 -16.59
C GLU A 772 4.11 5.42 -18.08
N ASP A 773 4.29 6.51 -18.85
CA ASP A 773 4.89 6.47 -20.18
C ASP A 773 6.41 6.24 -20.07
N THR A 774 6.75 5.10 -19.48
CA THR A 774 8.12 4.59 -19.41
C THR A 774 8.64 4.30 -20.82
N THR A 775 7.79 3.96 -21.78
CA THR A 775 8.18 3.59 -23.15
C THR A 775 8.94 4.69 -23.89
N LYS A 776 8.66 5.97 -23.63
CA LYS A 776 9.46 7.11 -24.15
C LYS A 776 10.91 7.14 -23.66
N ARG A 777 11.23 6.52 -22.52
CA ARG A 777 12.61 6.42 -22.01
C ARG A 777 13.44 5.38 -22.78
N TRP A 778 12.78 4.48 -23.50
CA TRP A 778 13.30 3.18 -23.90
C TRP A 778 13.24 2.87 -25.41
N GLY A 779 12.76 3.81 -26.24
CA GLY A 779 12.79 3.64 -27.70
C GLY A 779 14.24 3.68 -28.25
N PRO A 780 14.60 2.81 -29.22
CA PRO A 780 15.91 2.89 -29.87
C PRO A 780 16.05 4.23 -30.61
N ALA A 781 17.23 4.85 -30.51
CA ALA A 781 17.62 5.89 -31.46
C ALA A 781 17.54 5.30 -32.87
N ALA A 782 16.99 6.03 -33.84
CA ALA A 782 16.88 5.56 -35.22
C ALA A 782 18.27 5.10 -35.71
N ALA A 783 18.44 3.79 -35.95
CA ALA A 783 19.63 3.26 -36.57
C ALA A 783 19.73 3.82 -38.01
N PRO A 784 20.92 4.24 -38.46
CA PRO A 784 21.12 4.60 -39.85
C PRO A 784 20.83 3.37 -40.71
N ARG A 785 19.98 3.52 -41.74
CA ARG A 785 19.81 2.48 -42.77
C ARG A 785 21.13 2.33 -43.51
N GLU A 786 21.72 1.14 -43.45
CA GLU A 786 22.85 0.76 -44.32
C GLU A 786 22.36 0.75 -45.78
N ALA A 787 23.04 1.52 -46.63
CA ALA A 787 22.90 1.46 -48.07
C ALA A 787 23.80 0.33 -48.61
N PRO A 788 23.41 -0.33 -49.72
CA PRO A 788 24.16 -1.45 -50.26
C PRO A 788 25.51 -0.99 -50.81
N GLU A 789 26.49 -1.89 -50.69
CA GLU A 789 27.87 -1.76 -51.17
C GLU A 789 27.93 -1.29 -52.63
N ALA A 790 28.71 -0.25 -52.88
CA ALA A 790 29.20 0.10 -54.20
C ALA A 790 30.65 0.61 -54.09
N ASP A 791 31.41 0.16 -55.08
CA ASP A 791 32.85 0.10 -55.25
C ASP A 791 33.59 1.45 -55.31
N GLY A 792 34.89 1.40 -54.95
CA GLY A 792 35.99 2.20 -55.52
C GLY A 792 36.07 3.72 -55.27
N GLY A 793 37.18 4.19 -54.70
CA GLY A 793 37.67 5.56 -54.93
C GLY A 793 38.46 6.22 -53.80
N GLU A 794 39.66 6.70 -54.14
CA GLU A 794 40.72 7.19 -53.27
C GLU A 794 40.47 8.50 -52.48
N ARG A 795 41.15 8.57 -51.33
CA ARG A 795 41.74 9.74 -50.64
C ARG A 795 41.04 11.11 -50.75
N SER A 796 40.50 11.56 -49.61
CA SER A 796 40.90 12.86 -49.04
C SER A 796 40.69 12.90 -47.52
N SER A 797 41.69 13.45 -46.85
CA SER A 797 41.82 13.63 -45.41
C SER A 797 41.06 14.87 -44.93
N ALA A 798 39.97 14.71 -44.19
CA ALA A 798 39.49 15.65 -43.16
C ALA A 798 38.26 15.08 -42.42
N GLY A 799 38.30 15.07 -41.08
CA GLY A 799 37.08 15.08 -40.26
C GLY A 799 36.64 13.78 -39.57
N ARG A 800 37.43 13.28 -38.60
CA ARG A 800 36.91 12.61 -37.39
C ARG A 800 37.20 13.59 -36.24
N THR A 801 36.33 13.95 -35.30
CA THR A 801 35.44 13.16 -34.45
C THR A 801 34.54 14.16 -33.66
N VAL A 802 33.64 13.66 -32.80
CA VAL A 802 32.74 14.33 -31.83
C VAL A 802 31.28 14.51 -32.32
N GLY A 803 30.57 13.38 -32.39
CA GLY A 803 29.11 13.31 -32.55
C GLY A 803 28.33 12.91 -31.28
N CYS A 804 28.96 12.80 -30.10
CA CYS A 804 28.33 12.13 -28.94
C CYS A 804 27.74 13.01 -27.82
N ALA A 805 27.87 14.35 -27.85
CA ALA A 805 27.40 15.18 -26.73
C ALA A 805 25.99 15.79 -26.90
N LEU A 806 25.45 15.88 -28.13
CA LEU A 806 24.24 16.66 -28.41
C LEU A 806 22.91 15.87 -28.32
N GLN A 807 22.94 14.53 -28.30
CA GLN A 807 21.71 13.73 -28.16
C GLN A 807 21.18 13.63 -26.71
N GLY A 808 22.02 13.90 -25.70
CA GLY A 808 21.60 13.90 -24.30
C GLY A 808 20.69 15.07 -23.91
N PHE A 809 20.67 16.14 -24.71
CA PHE A 809 20.04 17.42 -24.34
C PHE A 809 18.52 17.46 -24.51
N ARG A 810 17.93 16.59 -25.34
CA ARG A 810 16.47 16.55 -25.56
C ARG A 810 15.67 15.93 -24.39
N ARG A 811 16.32 15.49 -23.30
CA ARG A 811 15.69 14.72 -22.21
C ARG A 811 15.45 15.47 -20.89
N LEU A 812 15.97 16.69 -20.71
CA LEU A 812 15.59 17.54 -19.58
C LEU A 812 14.19 18.11 -19.84
N ARG A 813 13.16 17.45 -19.30
CA ARG A 813 11.77 17.95 -19.40
C ARG A 813 11.66 19.26 -18.63
N ARG A 814 11.10 20.27 -19.29
CA ARG A 814 10.67 21.51 -18.63
C ARG A 814 9.59 21.15 -17.62
N CYS A 815 9.71 21.66 -16.39
CA CYS A 815 8.55 21.89 -15.54
C CYS A 815 7.49 22.64 -16.36
N THR A 816 6.19 22.41 -16.12
CA THR A 816 5.09 23.20 -16.73
C THR A 816 5.29 24.70 -16.55
N CYS A 817 6.06 25.05 -15.53
CA CYS A 817 6.40 26.37 -15.08
C CYS A 817 7.57 27.02 -15.87
N GLY A 818 8.34 26.27 -16.68
CA GLY A 818 9.39 26.84 -17.55
C GLY A 818 10.75 27.10 -16.90
N ALA A 819 10.92 26.91 -15.58
CA ALA A 819 12.21 26.92 -14.89
C ALA A 819 12.80 25.50 -14.75
N LEU A 820 14.11 25.39 -14.55
CA LEU A 820 14.77 24.16 -14.08
C LEU A 820 15.34 24.38 -12.68
N ALA A 821 15.05 23.47 -11.75
CA ALA A 821 15.63 23.49 -10.41
C ALA A 821 16.82 22.51 -10.30
N VAL A 822 17.91 22.95 -9.68
CA VAL A 822 19.18 22.22 -9.57
C VAL A 822 19.64 22.23 -8.11
N SER A 823 19.78 21.07 -7.49
CA SER A 823 20.38 20.96 -6.16
C SER A 823 21.90 21.15 -6.23
N LEU A 824 22.44 21.94 -5.30
CA LEU A 824 23.88 22.13 -5.08
C LEU A 824 24.38 21.40 -3.82
N GLY A 825 23.60 20.44 -3.31
CA GLY A 825 24.03 19.52 -2.25
C GLY A 825 23.86 20.06 -0.83
N ALA A 826 24.92 19.96 -0.04
CA ALA A 826 24.95 19.99 1.44
C ALA A 826 24.33 18.76 2.12
N TRP A 827 23.11 18.37 1.74
CA TRP A 827 22.53 17.08 2.14
C TRP A 827 21.41 16.62 1.19
N CYS A 828 20.97 15.37 1.34
CA CYS A 828 20.02 14.74 0.43
C CYS A 828 18.60 15.34 0.44
N GLY A 829 18.20 16.03 1.50
CA GLY A 829 16.85 16.59 1.63
C GLY A 829 16.47 17.61 0.58
N VAL A 830 17.44 18.38 0.07
CA VAL A 830 17.21 19.30 -1.06
C VAL A 830 16.75 18.53 -2.30
N LYS A 831 17.45 17.43 -2.66
CA LYS A 831 17.07 16.61 -3.80
C LYS A 831 15.74 15.90 -3.58
N THR A 832 15.47 15.42 -2.36
CA THR A 832 14.18 14.81 -2.03
C THR A 832 13.04 15.81 -2.19
N ALA A 833 13.18 17.04 -1.69
CA ALA A 833 12.19 18.10 -1.88
C ALA A 833 11.96 18.44 -3.36
N LEU A 834 13.02 18.50 -4.18
CA LEU A 834 12.88 18.67 -5.63
C LEU A 834 12.09 17.52 -6.28
N ASN A 835 12.32 16.28 -5.85
CA ASN A 835 11.59 15.12 -6.36
C ASN A 835 10.10 15.16 -5.95
N GLU A 836 9.78 15.62 -4.73
CA GLU A 836 8.40 15.78 -4.26
C GLU A 836 7.61 16.82 -5.08
N LEU A 837 8.29 17.88 -5.53
CA LEU A 837 7.72 18.90 -6.43
C LEU A 837 7.66 18.45 -7.92
N GLY A 838 8.02 17.20 -8.21
CA GLY A 838 7.95 16.66 -9.58
C GLY A 838 9.06 17.14 -10.51
N PHE A 839 10.15 17.73 -10.00
CA PHE A 839 11.31 18.05 -10.83
C PHE A 839 11.95 16.77 -11.40
N PRO A 840 12.54 16.84 -12.61
CA PRO A 840 13.12 15.67 -13.25
C PRO A 840 14.09 14.93 -12.32
N ARG A 841 13.92 13.60 -12.24
CA ARG A 841 14.79 12.69 -11.47
C ARG A 841 16.21 12.57 -12.04
N ASP A 842 16.56 13.38 -13.03
CA ASP A 842 17.93 13.40 -13.53
C ASP A 842 18.84 13.83 -12.39
N ASN A 843 19.72 12.92 -12.00
CA ASN A 843 20.67 13.20 -10.95
C ASN A 843 21.79 14.09 -11.51
N LEU A 844 22.12 15.16 -10.81
CA LEU A 844 23.24 16.09 -11.05
C LEU A 844 24.36 15.82 -10.03
N PRO A 845 25.57 16.40 -10.19
CA PRO A 845 26.76 15.99 -9.43
C PRO A 845 26.58 16.11 -7.93
N PHE A 846 25.86 17.14 -7.48
CA PHE A 846 25.62 17.42 -6.07
C PHE A 846 24.38 16.70 -5.50
N ASP A 847 23.67 15.91 -6.29
CA ASP A 847 22.54 15.12 -5.80
C ASP A 847 23.05 13.94 -4.97
N TRP A 848 22.50 13.80 -3.76
CA TRP A 848 22.80 12.72 -2.81
C TRP A 848 24.21 12.73 -2.21
N ILE A 849 24.98 13.81 -2.40
CA ILE A 849 26.26 14.00 -1.73
C ILE A 849 26.17 15.11 -0.69
N ARG A 850 27.06 15.05 0.30
CA ARG A 850 27.26 16.18 1.22
C ARG A 850 28.39 17.03 0.69
N SER A 851 28.21 18.34 0.65
CA SER A 851 29.21 19.28 0.16
C SER A 851 29.21 20.52 1.04
N SER A 852 30.39 20.96 1.49
CA SER A 852 30.56 22.31 2.03
C SER A 852 30.38 23.32 0.91
N LEU A 853 30.10 24.57 1.28
CA LEU A 853 29.94 25.63 0.29
C LEU A 853 31.25 25.88 -0.47
N GLU A 854 32.38 25.83 0.23
CA GLU A 854 33.72 25.88 -0.36
C GLU A 854 33.95 24.72 -1.35
N GLY A 855 33.50 23.50 -1.04
CA GLY A 855 33.60 22.36 -1.95
C GLY A 855 32.80 22.54 -3.24
N VAL A 856 31.61 23.16 -3.15
CA VAL A 856 30.82 23.54 -4.34
C VAL A 856 31.54 24.62 -5.14
N LEU A 857 32.05 25.67 -4.49
CA LEU A 857 32.81 26.75 -5.12
C LEU A 857 34.03 26.20 -5.86
N HIS A 858 34.85 25.38 -5.18
CA HIS A 858 36.03 24.75 -5.77
C HIS A 858 35.65 23.89 -6.98
N ALA A 859 34.62 23.03 -6.85
CA ALA A 859 34.16 22.21 -7.97
C ALA A 859 33.63 23.05 -9.15
N LEU A 860 32.97 24.19 -8.91
CA LEU A 860 32.53 25.06 -10.00
C LEU A 860 33.68 25.86 -10.62
N GLN A 861 34.66 26.30 -9.83
CA GLN A 861 35.84 27.04 -10.29
C GLN A 861 36.79 26.15 -11.10
N SER A 862 37.05 24.95 -10.60
CA SER A 862 37.92 23.95 -11.25
C SER A 862 37.24 23.22 -12.41
N ASP A 863 35.99 23.58 -12.74
CA ASP A 863 35.16 22.86 -13.70
C ASP A 863 35.08 21.35 -13.40
N PHE A 864 34.87 21.01 -12.13
CA PHE A 864 34.81 19.67 -11.55
C PHE A 864 36.13 18.87 -11.69
N ALA A 865 37.25 19.52 -11.99
CA ALA A 865 38.55 18.89 -11.90
C ALA A 865 38.81 18.43 -10.45
N GLY A 866 39.12 17.15 -10.30
CA GLY A 866 39.30 16.52 -8.98
C GLY A 866 38.02 16.17 -8.23
N PHE A 867 36.81 16.38 -8.78
CA PHE A 867 35.55 16.10 -8.08
C PHE A 867 35.35 14.64 -7.65
N LEU A 868 36.00 13.69 -8.32
CA LEU A 868 35.97 12.26 -7.94
C LEU A 868 37.21 11.81 -7.15
N GLN A 869 38.04 12.77 -6.72
CA GLN A 869 39.20 12.49 -5.88
C GLN A 869 38.77 12.57 -4.42
N TYR A 870 39.10 11.54 -3.65
CA TYR A 870 38.89 11.49 -2.21
C TYR A 870 40.22 11.25 -1.50
N GLY A 871 40.42 11.91 -0.36
CA GLY A 871 41.63 11.79 0.45
C GLY A 871 41.47 10.80 1.60
N THR A 872 40.23 10.60 2.07
CA THR A 872 39.90 9.81 3.25
C THR A 872 38.71 8.92 2.96
N VAL A 873 38.75 7.69 3.46
CA VAL A 873 37.60 6.77 3.49
C VAL A 873 37.23 6.52 4.95
N ILE A 874 35.97 6.70 5.31
CA ILE A 874 35.47 6.45 6.67
C ILE A 874 34.61 5.19 6.63
N SER A 875 35.05 4.13 7.33
CA SER A 875 34.25 2.91 7.48
C SER A 875 33.07 3.16 8.43
N ARG A 876 31.82 2.94 7.99
CA ARG A 876 30.66 3.12 8.88
C ARG A 876 30.61 2.09 10.00
N LYS A 877 31.15 0.88 9.79
CA LYS A 877 31.16 -0.19 10.81
C LYS A 877 32.14 0.11 11.94
N GLU A 878 33.30 0.65 11.59
CA GLU A 878 34.42 0.79 12.53
C GLU A 878 34.62 2.24 12.99
N GLY A 879 34.01 3.20 12.29
CA GLY A 879 34.22 4.63 12.49
C GLY A 879 35.65 5.10 12.23
N GLN A 880 36.52 4.22 11.75
CA GLN A 880 37.92 4.49 11.52
C GLN A 880 38.11 5.28 10.22
N GLN A 881 38.87 6.37 10.30
CA GLN A 881 39.33 7.11 9.13
C GLN A 881 40.55 6.42 8.54
N ILE A 882 40.45 6.01 7.27
CA ILE A 882 41.51 5.34 6.53
C ILE A 882 41.98 6.31 5.44
N PRO A 883 43.25 6.77 5.45
CA PRO A 883 43.80 7.56 4.36
C PRO A 883 43.69 6.80 3.03
N ALA A 884 43.20 7.43 1.96
CA ALA A 884 42.99 6.75 0.68
C ALA A 884 44.27 6.10 0.12
N ARG A 885 45.44 6.70 0.41
CA ARG A 885 46.76 6.19 0.01
C ARG A 885 47.11 4.83 0.62
N SER A 886 46.62 4.50 1.82
CA SER A 886 46.91 3.19 2.45
C SER A 886 46.09 2.03 1.84
N ARG A 887 45.00 2.31 1.11
CA ARG A 887 44.27 1.29 0.32
C ARG A 887 44.82 1.12 -1.10
N ILE A 888 45.35 2.18 -1.71
CA ILE A 888 45.92 2.12 -3.06
C ILE A 888 47.35 1.55 -3.05
N ALA A 889 48.13 1.79 -1.98
CA ALA A 889 49.49 1.27 -1.83
C ALA A 889 49.58 -0.23 -1.54
N ALA A 890 48.46 -0.95 -1.41
CA ALA A 890 48.47 -2.42 -1.35
C ALA A 890 48.58 -3.08 -2.74
N SER A 891 48.66 -2.28 -3.81
CA SER A 891 48.89 -2.73 -5.19
C SER A 891 49.91 -1.82 -5.89
N ASP A 892 51.20 -2.07 -5.70
CA ASP A 892 52.24 -1.25 -6.33
C ASP A 892 52.43 -1.56 -7.83
N GLY A 893 52.30 -0.52 -8.66
CA GLY A 893 53.12 -0.32 -9.88
C GLY A 893 52.47 -0.50 -11.27
N LEU A 894 51.92 0.58 -11.87
CA LEU A 894 52.01 1.07 -13.28
C LEU A 894 50.74 1.79 -13.78
N PRO A 895 50.86 2.80 -14.68
CA PRO A 895 49.75 3.53 -15.27
C PRO A 895 49.24 2.90 -16.58
N LEU A 896 48.00 3.25 -16.92
CA LEU A 896 47.18 2.85 -18.08
C LEU A 896 46.38 1.54 -17.93
N LEU A 897 45.07 1.79 -17.90
CA LEU A 897 43.94 0.89 -17.69
C LEU A 897 43.87 -0.27 -18.70
N THR A 898 44.12 -1.49 -18.22
CA THR A 898 43.45 -2.70 -18.71
C THR A 898 42.96 -3.52 -17.51
N PRO A 899 41.74 -4.09 -17.54
CA PRO A 899 41.18 -4.78 -16.40
C PRO A 899 41.82 -6.17 -16.24
N ARG A 900 42.51 -6.39 -15.11
CA ARG A 900 42.79 -7.73 -14.60
C ARG A 900 41.75 -8.06 -13.52
N GLN A 901 41.02 -9.16 -13.71
CA GLN A 901 40.13 -9.73 -12.70
C GLN A 901 40.99 -10.28 -11.56
N SER A 902 41.06 -9.56 -10.44
CA SER A 902 41.48 -10.13 -9.15
C SER A 902 40.23 -10.68 -8.46
N SER A 903 40.27 -11.95 -8.08
CA SER A 903 39.23 -12.74 -7.41
C SER A 903 38.93 -12.35 -5.94
N GLY A 904 39.12 -11.08 -5.59
CA GLY A 904 38.83 -10.57 -4.25
C GLY A 904 37.38 -10.12 -4.12
N VAL A 905 36.73 -10.54 -3.02
CA VAL A 905 35.39 -10.09 -2.61
C VAL A 905 35.33 -8.56 -2.60
N PRO A 906 34.39 -7.90 -3.30
CA PRO A 906 34.27 -6.44 -3.27
C PRO A 906 33.96 -5.96 -1.84
N PRO A 907 34.52 -4.82 -1.41
CA PRO A 907 34.25 -4.28 -0.08
C PRO A 907 32.74 -3.96 0.08
N PRO A 908 32.15 -4.14 1.28
CA PRO A 908 30.74 -3.85 1.52
C PRO A 908 30.43 -2.35 1.30
N HIS A 909 29.19 -2.04 0.88
CA HIS A 909 28.65 -0.70 0.57
C HIS A 909 28.52 0.25 1.78
N GLU A 910 29.44 0.19 2.73
CA GLU A 910 29.35 0.84 4.04
C GLU A 910 30.40 1.92 4.28
N ASP A 911 31.21 2.28 3.27
CA ASP A 911 32.24 3.30 3.40
C ASP A 911 31.76 4.69 2.93
N ILE A 912 32.23 5.76 3.58
CA ILE A 912 32.02 7.16 3.17
C ILE A 912 33.33 7.68 2.56
N TYR A 913 33.27 8.15 1.32
CA TYR A 913 34.42 8.70 0.60
C TYR A 913 34.46 10.22 0.76
N VAL A 914 35.50 10.75 1.39
CA VAL A 914 35.63 12.18 1.71
C VAL A 914 36.73 12.81 0.85
N GLY A 915 36.33 13.76 0.00
CA GLY A 915 37.20 14.62 -0.81
C GLY A 915 37.35 16.02 -0.23
N SER A 916 38.03 16.90 -0.96
CA SER A 916 38.19 18.30 -0.55
C SER A 916 36.83 19.01 -0.62
N GLY A 917 36.21 19.22 0.54
CA GLY A 917 34.92 19.91 0.70
C GLY A 917 33.66 19.13 0.33
N HIS A 918 33.75 17.81 0.10
CA HIS A 918 32.57 16.99 -0.21
C HIS A 918 32.73 15.52 0.20
N SER A 919 31.63 14.80 0.35
CA SER A 919 31.63 13.38 0.68
C SER A 919 30.50 12.59 0.01
N PHE A 920 30.82 11.35 -0.38
CA PHE A 920 29.92 10.40 -1.03
C PHE A 920 29.50 9.35 0.00
N TRP A 921 28.22 9.33 0.32
CA TRP A 921 27.70 8.51 1.43
C TRP A 921 27.09 7.20 0.96
N TYR A 922 26.54 7.15 -0.26
CA TYR A 922 25.74 6.03 -0.74
C TYR A 922 26.41 5.24 -1.87
N ASP A 923 27.59 5.69 -2.30
CA ASP A 923 28.21 5.23 -3.53
C ASP A 923 29.66 4.83 -3.28
N ASP A 924 30.03 3.66 -3.80
CA ASP A 924 31.38 3.14 -3.71
C ASP A 924 32.26 3.78 -4.81
N LEU A 925 33.03 4.79 -4.45
CA LEU A 925 33.92 5.45 -5.41
C LEU A 925 35.13 4.61 -5.83
N THR A 926 35.37 3.44 -5.24
CA THR A 926 36.35 2.49 -5.78
C THR A 926 35.79 1.79 -7.03
N SER A 927 34.47 1.70 -7.15
CA SER A 927 33.80 1.13 -8.32
C SER A 927 33.88 2.06 -9.53
N TRP A 928 34.37 1.52 -10.66
CA TRP A 928 34.41 2.25 -11.93
C TRP A 928 33.00 2.66 -12.39
N ALA A 929 31.99 1.82 -12.17
CA ALA A 929 30.61 2.10 -12.57
C ALA A 929 30.06 3.34 -11.85
N GLU A 930 30.38 3.48 -10.56
CA GLU A 930 30.00 4.61 -9.73
C GLU A 930 30.73 5.90 -10.12
N ARG A 931 32.04 5.83 -10.37
CA ARG A 931 32.79 6.97 -10.92
C ARG A 931 32.26 7.41 -12.28
N ALA A 932 31.94 6.47 -13.17
CA ALA A 932 31.34 6.74 -14.47
C ALA A 932 29.93 7.34 -14.32
N LYS A 933 29.15 6.91 -13.32
CA LYS A 933 27.84 7.49 -12.97
C LYS A 933 27.98 8.97 -12.65
N TYR A 934 28.91 9.36 -11.78
CA TYR A 934 29.12 10.77 -11.44
C TYR A 934 29.76 11.58 -12.57
N ALA A 935 30.66 11.00 -13.37
CA ALA A 935 31.18 11.67 -14.55
C ALA A 935 30.04 12.06 -15.51
N ARG A 936 29.06 11.17 -15.75
CA ARG A 936 27.85 11.51 -16.53
C ARG A 936 27.00 12.59 -15.88
N ARG A 937 26.93 12.64 -14.55
CA ARG A 937 26.24 13.73 -13.82
C ARG A 937 26.94 15.07 -14.06
N VAL A 938 28.28 15.10 -14.04
CA VAL A 938 29.10 16.30 -14.30
C VAL A 938 28.88 16.79 -15.73
N GLU A 939 28.89 15.89 -16.71
CA GLU A 939 28.59 16.26 -18.09
C GLU A 939 27.19 16.84 -18.27
N ARG A 940 26.17 16.28 -17.58
CA ARG A 940 24.81 16.86 -17.57
C ARG A 940 24.80 18.27 -16.96
N PHE A 941 25.58 18.52 -15.93
CA PHE A 941 25.69 19.84 -15.32
C PHE A 941 26.41 20.83 -16.24
N ARG A 942 27.53 20.45 -16.85
CA ARG A 942 28.24 21.25 -17.86
C ARG A 942 27.34 21.59 -19.05
N ALA A 943 26.52 20.62 -19.48
CA ALA A 943 25.53 20.83 -20.51
C ALA A 943 24.65 22.06 -20.22
N LEU A 944 24.17 22.26 -18.98
CA LEU A 944 23.35 23.41 -18.60
C LEU A 944 24.01 24.78 -18.93
N GLN A 945 25.36 24.84 -18.95
CA GLN A 945 26.14 26.02 -19.34
C GLN A 945 26.13 26.22 -20.87
N CYS A 946 26.30 25.14 -21.65
CA CYS A 946 26.38 25.19 -23.12
C CYS A 946 25.11 25.72 -23.78
N ALA A 947 23.94 25.56 -23.15
CA ALA A 947 22.67 26.13 -23.64
C ALA A 947 22.72 27.66 -23.87
N ARG A 948 23.71 28.35 -23.30
CA ARG A 948 23.95 29.79 -23.43
C ARG A 948 24.56 30.23 -24.76
N ARG A 949 25.33 29.38 -25.45
CA ARG A 949 26.25 29.83 -26.52
C ARG A 949 25.67 29.90 -27.93
N GLY A 950 24.37 29.70 -28.12
CA GLY A 950 23.72 29.92 -29.43
C GLY A 950 24.30 29.11 -30.61
N ALA A 951 25.14 28.09 -30.35
CA ALA A 951 25.78 27.25 -31.36
C ALA A 951 24.80 26.20 -31.89
N CYS A 952 23.65 26.65 -32.41
CA CYS A 952 22.98 25.92 -33.47
C CYS A 952 23.76 26.21 -34.76
N ARG A 953 24.15 25.14 -35.47
CA ARG A 953 24.84 25.24 -36.77
C ARG A 953 24.16 26.25 -37.71
N PRO A 954 24.91 27.04 -38.49
CA PRO A 954 24.33 27.86 -39.55
C PRO A 954 23.71 26.92 -40.61
N GLY A 955 22.38 26.82 -40.62
CA GLY A 955 21.67 25.92 -41.56
C GLY A 955 20.22 25.61 -41.17
N CYS A 956 19.81 25.81 -39.92
CA CYS A 956 18.40 25.74 -39.53
C CYS A 956 17.69 27.06 -39.86
N GLY A 957 17.37 27.27 -41.13
CA GLY A 957 16.62 28.41 -41.65
C GLY A 957 15.14 28.38 -41.26
N GLY A 958 14.83 28.63 -39.99
CA GLY A 958 13.49 28.94 -39.51
C GLY A 958 13.40 30.43 -39.17
N ARG A 959 12.84 31.23 -40.09
CA ARG A 959 12.50 32.64 -39.83
C ARG A 959 11.40 32.71 -38.78
N GLY A 960 11.76 33.12 -37.58
CA GLY A 960 10.83 33.50 -36.52
C GLY A 960 11.58 34.32 -35.48
N GLU A 961 11.52 35.64 -35.59
CA GLU A 961 12.13 36.62 -34.68
C GLU A 961 11.40 36.68 -33.33
N GLY A 962 11.09 35.54 -32.73
CA GLY A 962 10.63 35.44 -31.35
C GLY A 962 11.83 35.22 -30.45
N GLY A 963 12.30 36.27 -29.75
CA GLY A 963 13.39 36.22 -28.78
C GLY A 963 13.10 35.27 -27.61
N GLY A 964 13.23 33.96 -27.85
CA GLY A 964 13.05 32.92 -26.84
C GLY A 964 14.20 32.94 -25.84
N GLY A 965 14.07 33.78 -24.80
CA GLY A 965 14.98 33.79 -23.67
C GLY A 965 15.16 32.38 -23.09
N LEU A 966 16.38 32.03 -22.71
CA LEU A 966 16.65 30.74 -22.09
C LEU A 966 15.88 30.61 -20.77
N ALA A 967 15.36 29.41 -20.52
CA ALA A 967 14.69 29.07 -19.27
C ALA A 967 15.55 29.43 -18.05
N PRO A 968 14.98 30.09 -17.02
CA PRO A 968 15.69 30.38 -15.78
C PRO A 968 16.09 29.09 -15.06
N LEU A 969 17.22 29.14 -14.37
CA LEU A 969 17.78 28.07 -13.55
C LEU A 969 17.68 28.50 -12.08
N LEU A 970 16.96 27.74 -11.26
CA LEU A 970 16.93 27.89 -9.82
C LEU A 970 17.89 26.89 -9.19
N PHE A 971 19.04 27.37 -8.72
CA PHE A 971 19.95 26.58 -7.91
C PHE A 971 19.46 26.60 -6.46
N VAL A 972 19.39 25.43 -5.81
CA VAL A 972 18.92 25.29 -4.43
C VAL A 972 20.04 24.69 -3.59
N ARG A 973 20.34 25.32 -2.46
CA ARG A 973 21.34 24.84 -1.50
C ARG A 973 20.85 25.04 -0.07
N ALA A 974 20.92 24.00 0.75
CA ALA A 974 20.88 24.17 2.20
C ALA A 974 22.29 24.50 2.71
N VAL A 975 22.46 25.43 3.65
CA VAL A 975 23.78 25.68 4.25
C VAL A 975 24.05 24.73 5.42
N GLY A 976 25.30 24.29 5.54
CA GLY A 976 25.75 23.45 6.67
C GLY A 976 25.70 24.19 8.02
N GLY A 977 25.76 25.52 7.96
CA GLY A 977 25.52 26.44 9.07
C GLY A 977 25.63 27.90 8.66
N THR A 978 25.31 28.81 9.59
CA THR A 978 25.36 30.27 9.40
C THR A 978 26.75 30.78 9.00
N ALA A 979 27.82 30.08 9.39
CA ALA A 979 29.20 30.38 8.99
C ALA A 979 29.46 30.24 7.47
N GLU A 980 28.61 29.52 6.72
CA GLU A 980 28.74 29.45 5.26
C GLU A 980 28.16 30.69 4.56
N LEU A 981 27.33 31.51 5.23
CA LEU A 981 26.63 32.63 4.59
C LEU A 981 27.56 33.67 3.90
N PRO A 982 28.76 34.03 4.43
CA PRO A 982 29.66 34.95 3.73
C PRO A 982 30.06 34.47 2.32
N GLU A 983 30.14 33.16 2.08
CA GLU A 983 30.53 32.61 0.77
C GLU A 983 29.35 32.49 -0.22
N VAL A 984 28.11 32.75 0.24
CA VAL A 984 26.90 32.64 -0.61
C VAL A 984 26.92 33.67 -1.74
N GLU A 985 27.37 34.90 -1.46
CA GLU A 985 27.52 35.94 -2.49
C GLU A 985 28.49 35.48 -3.59
N ARG A 986 29.64 34.91 -3.19
CA ARG A 986 30.63 34.37 -4.12
C ARG A 986 30.08 33.22 -4.96
N LEU A 987 29.27 32.34 -4.37
CA LEU A 987 28.59 31.27 -5.12
C LEU A 987 27.58 31.85 -6.11
N HIS A 988 26.79 32.84 -5.70
CA HIS A 988 25.81 33.51 -6.55
C HIS A 988 26.49 34.18 -7.75
N ASP A 989 27.56 34.93 -7.52
CA ASP A 989 28.34 35.61 -8.56
C ASP A 989 28.92 34.59 -9.56
N LEU A 990 29.53 33.50 -9.06
CA LEU A 990 30.08 32.42 -9.90
C LEU A 990 29.01 31.71 -10.75
N LEU A 991 27.81 31.47 -10.20
CA LEU A 991 26.69 30.91 -10.97
C LEU A 991 26.22 31.90 -12.04
N GLY A 992 26.18 33.20 -11.74
CA GLY A 992 25.90 34.27 -12.69
C GLY A 992 26.92 34.33 -13.83
N GLU A 993 28.21 34.23 -13.52
CA GLU A 993 29.30 34.16 -14.51
C GLU A 993 29.14 32.95 -15.44
N ARG A 994 28.88 31.76 -14.87
CA ARG A 994 28.77 30.50 -15.64
C ARG A 994 27.48 30.42 -16.47
N PHE A 995 26.33 30.73 -15.88
CA PHE A 995 25.02 30.46 -16.50
C PHE A 995 24.30 31.72 -17.03
N GLY A 996 24.78 32.91 -16.69
CA GLY A 996 24.22 34.21 -17.02
C GLY A 996 23.48 34.82 -15.83
N PRO A 997 23.71 36.10 -15.48
CA PRO A 997 23.17 36.71 -14.26
C PRO A 997 21.64 36.81 -14.27
N ALA A 998 21.02 36.98 -15.44
CA ALA A 998 19.56 37.00 -15.58
C ALA A 998 18.91 35.60 -15.57
N ARG A 999 19.71 34.53 -15.66
CA ARG A 999 19.23 33.14 -15.76
C ARG A 999 19.49 32.38 -14.46
N ALA A 1000 20.56 32.69 -13.74
CA ALA A 1000 20.95 31.99 -12.53
C ALA A 1000 20.30 32.63 -11.29
N HIS A 1001 19.33 31.93 -10.71
CA HIS A 1001 18.76 32.24 -9.41
C HIS A 1001 19.32 31.29 -8.37
N LEU A 1002 19.58 31.77 -7.15
CA LEU A 1002 20.07 30.96 -6.04
C LEU A 1002 19.10 31.06 -4.87
N LEU A 1003 18.54 29.92 -4.44
CA LEU A 1003 17.82 29.79 -3.18
C LEU A 1003 18.72 29.13 -2.14
N VAL A 1004 18.94 29.83 -1.04
CA VAL A 1004 19.68 29.35 0.13
C VAL A 1004 18.71 29.01 1.26
N LEU A 1005 18.69 27.76 1.71
CA LEU A 1005 17.91 27.30 2.86
C LEU A 1005 18.78 27.32 4.11
N VAL A 1006 18.33 28.03 5.14
CA VAL A 1006 19.00 28.11 6.45
C VAL A 1006 18.08 27.49 7.49
N ASP A 1007 18.47 26.33 8.01
CA ASP A 1007 17.66 25.57 8.96
C ASP A 1007 17.81 26.06 10.41
N ARG A 1008 16.85 25.66 11.26
CA ARG A 1008 16.87 25.89 12.71
C ARG A 1008 16.93 27.38 13.09
N GLN A 1009 16.22 28.20 12.33
CA GLN A 1009 16.17 29.63 12.53
C GLN A 1009 14.97 30.01 13.42
N PRO A 1010 15.02 31.11 14.18
CA PRO A 1010 13.94 31.47 15.10
C PRO A 1010 12.60 31.73 14.38
N GLN A 1011 12.63 32.05 13.09
CA GLN A 1011 11.47 32.38 12.29
C GLN A 1011 11.56 31.76 10.90
N HIS A 1012 10.41 31.41 10.31
CA HIS A 1012 10.32 31.03 8.90
C HIS A 1012 10.07 32.28 8.05
N CYS A 1013 11.05 32.71 7.25
CA CYS A 1013 10.90 33.90 6.42
C CYS A 1013 11.72 33.84 5.13
N THR A 1014 11.20 34.48 4.08
CA THR A 1014 11.93 34.72 2.82
C THR A 1014 12.59 36.09 2.87
N LEU A 1015 13.90 36.12 2.68
CA LEU A 1015 14.70 37.33 2.57
C LEU A 1015 15.10 37.55 1.11
N LEU A 1016 14.89 38.77 0.62
CA LEU A 1016 15.35 39.23 -0.69
C LEU A 1016 16.40 40.33 -0.51
N PHE A 1017 17.36 40.39 -1.43
CA PHE A 1017 18.44 41.36 -1.40
C PHE A 1017 18.33 42.34 -2.57
N LEU A 1018 18.39 43.64 -2.28
CA LEU A 1018 18.23 44.70 -3.29
C LEU A 1018 19.39 44.74 -4.29
N ASP A 1019 20.61 44.52 -3.81
CA ASP A 1019 21.82 44.45 -4.63
C ASP A 1019 21.90 43.19 -5.50
N ARG A 1020 21.20 42.11 -5.11
CA ARG A 1020 21.19 40.80 -5.79
C ARG A 1020 19.77 40.21 -5.88
N PRO A 1021 18.92 40.68 -6.81
CA PRO A 1021 17.51 40.28 -6.90
C PRO A 1021 17.28 38.80 -7.27
N THR A 1022 18.31 38.12 -7.76
CA THR A 1022 18.29 36.69 -8.11
C THR A 1022 18.78 35.79 -6.97
N LEU A 1023 19.18 36.37 -5.82
CA LEU A 1023 19.56 35.64 -4.61
C LEU A 1023 18.39 35.69 -3.61
N LEU A 1024 17.94 34.51 -3.18
CA LEU A 1024 16.90 34.32 -2.19
C LEU A 1024 17.47 33.55 -0.99
N LEU A 1025 17.13 33.97 0.22
CA LEU A 1025 17.43 33.22 1.43
C LEU A 1025 16.13 32.88 2.14
N GLN A 1026 15.91 31.61 2.44
CA GLN A 1026 14.80 31.13 3.24
C GLN A 1026 15.32 30.67 4.60
N THR A 1027 14.87 31.30 5.67
CA THR A 1027 15.06 30.78 7.02
C THR A 1027 13.94 29.78 7.33
N LEU A 1028 14.28 28.64 7.93
CA LEU A 1028 13.33 27.59 8.29
C LEU A 1028 13.31 27.39 9.81
N ALA A 1029 12.12 27.55 10.40
CA ALA A 1029 11.91 27.35 11.83
C ALA A 1029 12.30 25.93 12.28
N PRO A 1030 12.82 25.73 13.51
CA PRO A 1030 13.14 24.40 14.01
C PRO A 1030 11.89 23.51 14.02
N ALA A 1031 12.01 22.32 13.42
CA ALA A 1031 10.97 21.31 13.55
C ALA A 1031 10.85 20.87 15.03
N PRO A 1032 9.64 20.59 15.54
CA PRO A 1032 9.39 20.30 16.96
C PRO A 1032 10.06 19.03 17.50
N ARG A 1033 10.72 18.22 16.66
CA ARG A 1033 11.50 17.04 17.07
C ARG A 1033 12.89 17.06 16.45
N ARG A 1034 13.93 17.03 17.29
CA ARG A 1034 15.35 17.26 16.95
C ARG A 1034 16.00 16.27 15.96
N ARG A 1035 15.33 15.19 15.51
CA ARG A 1035 16.00 14.06 14.85
C ARG A 1035 15.41 13.51 13.55
N GLU A 1036 14.23 13.96 13.11
CA GLU A 1036 13.62 13.38 11.91
C GLU A 1036 13.81 14.28 10.69
N LEU A 1037 14.67 13.82 9.77
CA LEU A 1037 14.94 14.47 8.48
C LEU A 1037 13.67 14.65 7.64
N SER A 1038 12.71 13.73 7.79
CA SER A 1038 11.38 13.79 7.15
C SER A 1038 10.59 15.03 7.57
N ALA A 1039 10.79 15.55 8.78
CA ALA A 1039 10.07 16.72 9.28
C ALA A 1039 10.49 18.03 8.56
N LEU A 1040 11.67 18.07 7.95
CA LEU A 1040 12.15 19.23 7.19
C LEU A 1040 11.72 19.21 5.72
N LEU A 1041 11.37 18.05 5.17
CA LEU A 1041 11.03 17.91 3.74
C LEU A 1041 9.87 18.80 3.30
N PRO A 1042 8.73 18.87 4.01
CA PRO A 1042 7.63 19.76 3.61
C PRO A 1042 8.04 21.24 3.61
N ALA A 1043 8.88 21.65 4.56
CA ALA A 1043 9.37 23.02 4.65
C ALA A 1043 10.33 23.36 3.50
N TYR A 1044 11.18 22.41 3.11
CA TYR A 1044 12.08 22.55 1.95
C TYR A 1044 11.29 22.62 0.64
N ALA A 1045 10.31 21.73 0.45
CA ALA A 1045 9.46 21.72 -0.73
C ALA A 1045 8.68 23.04 -0.85
N ALA A 1046 8.08 23.53 0.25
CA ALA A 1046 7.39 24.81 0.28
C ALA A 1046 8.32 25.99 -0.06
N ALA A 1047 9.56 25.99 0.47
CA ALA A 1047 10.55 27.03 0.18
C ALA A 1047 10.96 27.06 -1.30
N VAL A 1048 11.19 25.88 -1.89
CA VAL A 1048 11.53 25.76 -3.32
C VAL A 1048 10.36 26.19 -4.19
N ASP A 1049 9.15 25.77 -3.88
CA ASP A 1049 7.94 26.15 -4.62
C ASP A 1049 7.72 27.67 -4.60
N ALA A 1050 7.87 28.30 -3.42
CA ALA A 1050 7.81 29.75 -3.28
C ALA A 1050 8.89 30.46 -4.13
N ALA A 1051 10.12 29.96 -4.14
CA ALA A 1051 11.19 30.52 -4.96
C ALA A 1051 10.93 30.35 -6.47
N LEU A 1052 10.37 29.22 -6.90
CA LEU A 1052 9.96 29.02 -8.30
C LEU A 1052 8.86 29.99 -8.70
N GLY A 1053 7.88 30.20 -7.82
CA GLY A 1053 6.86 31.23 -8.00
C GLY A 1053 7.48 32.59 -8.27
N LEU A 1054 8.55 32.96 -7.57
CA LEU A 1054 9.25 34.23 -7.76
C LEU A 1054 10.03 34.33 -9.07
N VAL A 1055 10.78 33.27 -9.38
CA VAL A 1055 11.55 33.17 -10.62
C VAL A 1055 10.65 33.32 -11.84
N LEU A 1056 9.40 32.84 -11.75
CA LEU A 1056 8.49 32.73 -12.88
C LEU A 1056 7.48 33.86 -12.99
N SER A 1057 6.90 34.27 -11.87
CA SER A 1057 5.82 35.27 -11.88
C SER A 1057 6.33 36.70 -12.01
N ARG A 1058 7.63 36.96 -11.77
CA ARG A 1058 8.22 38.30 -11.54
C ARG A 1058 7.48 39.11 -10.46
N GLY A 1059 6.52 38.50 -9.75
CA GLY A 1059 5.68 39.07 -8.73
C GLY A 1059 6.20 38.65 -7.37
N PRO A 1060 6.36 39.56 -6.42
CA PRO A 1060 7.07 39.23 -5.19
C PRO A 1060 6.11 38.61 -4.14
N PRO A 1061 6.58 37.74 -3.23
CA PRO A 1061 5.73 36.87 -2.40
C PRO A 1061 5.11 37.64 -1.22
N ARG A 1062 3.99 37.14 -0.67
CA ARG A 1062 3.19 37.88 0.34
C ARG A 1062 3.85 38.07 1.70
N ALA A 1063 4.87 37.28 2.06
CA ALA A 1063 5.62 37.41 3.31
C ALA A 1063 7.13 37.45 3.03
N ARG A 1064 7.69 38.65 2.83
CA ARG A 1064 9.13 38.86 2.60
C ARG A 1064 9.67 40.01 3.43
N ARG A 1065 10.93 39.90 3.83
CA ARG A 1065 11.74 41.07 4.20
C ARG A 1065 12.72 41.36 3.08
N VAL A 1066 12.86 42.63 2.74
CA VAL A 1066 13.80 43.10 1.73
C VAL A 1066 14.94 43.79 2.45
N LEU A 1067 16.17 43.33 2.21
CA LEU A 1067 17.38 43.85 2.83
C LEU A 1067 18.29 44.48 1.76
N PRO A 1068 19.15 45.46 2.11
CA PRO A 1068 20.06 46.07 1.14
C PRO A 1068 21.02 45.06 0.49
N SER A 1069 21.61 44.16 1.29
CA SER A 1069 22.57 43.14 0.86
C SER A 1069 22.67 41.99 1.86
N LEU A 1070 23.32 40.88 1.50
CA LEU A 1070 23.61 39.80 2.45
C LEU A 1070 24.65 40.28 3.49
N GLY A 1071 25.61 41.12 3.08
CA GLY A 1071 26.48 41.84 4.01
C GLY A 1071 25.72 42.63 5.09
N ALA A 1072 24.60 43.30 4.74
CA ALA A 1072 23.77 44.00 5.72
C ALA A 1072 23.07 43.04 6.70
N LEU A 1073 22.63 41.87 6.24
CA LEU A 1073 22.08 40.82 7.11
C LEU A 1073 23.11 40.34 8.14
N LEU A 1074 24.36 40.14 7.69
CA LEU A 1074 25.45 39.66 8.54
C LEU A 1074 25.97 40.75 9.50
N ALA A 1075 26.13 41.99 9.01
CA ALA A 1075 26.64 43.12 9.80
C ALA A 1075 25.67 43.55 10.92
N ALA A 1076 24.36 43.38 10.72
CA ALA A 1076 23.35 43.69 11.73
C ALA A 1076 23.27 42.63 12.86
N GLY A 1077 24.22 41.70 12.94
CA GLY A 1077 24.17 40.55 13.85
C GLY A 1077 22.94 39.68 13.63
N GLY A 1078 22.35 39.75 12.44
CA GLY A 1078 21.13 39.03 12.10
C GLY A 1078 19.89 39.39 12.92
N GLN A 1079 19.81 40.51 13.67
CA GLN A 1079 18.64 41.04 14.42
C GLN A 1079 17.48 40.05 14.70
N GLY A 1080 17.75 38.89 15.31
CA GLY A 1080 16.73 37.86 15.60
C GLY A 1080 16.13 37.13 14.39
N LEU A 1081 16.61 37.38 13.18
CA LEU A 1081 16.32 36.65 11.94
C LEU A 1081 17.21 35.42 11.76
N LEU A 1082 18.49 35.53 12.16
CA LEU A 1082 19.43 34.43 12.12
C LEU A 1082 19.84 34.03 13.55
N ALA A 1083 19.67 32.76 13.88
CA ALA A 1083 20.33 32.14 15.03
C ALA A 1083 21.59 31.44 14.54
N ASP A 1084 22.65 31.47 15.35
CA ASP A 1084 23.85 30.70 15.08
C ASP A 1084 23.49 29.21 15.10
N ALA A 1085 23.48 28.63 13.91
CA ALA A 1085 22.99 27.28 13.70
C ALA A 1085 24.07 26.52 12.94
N ALA A 1086 24.60 25.49 13.58
CA ALA A 1086 25.40 24.45 12.94
C ALA A 1086 24.55 23.15 12.87
N PRO A 1087 23.59 23.04 11.93
CA PRO A 1087 22.81 21.83 11.75
C PRO A 1087 23.63 20.66 11.18
N GLY A 1088 24.76 20.93 10.52
CA GLY A 1088 25.60 19.93 9.85
C GLY A 1088 26.82 19.45 10.65
N LEU A 1089 27.21 18.19 10.43
CA LEU A 1089 28.56 17.72 10.71
C LEU A 1089 29.54 18.53 9.83
N ASP A 1090 30.39 19.31 10.47
CA ASP A 1090 31.58 19.90 9.84
C ASP A 1090 32.45 18.76 9.31
N LEU A 1091 32.56 18.65 7.97
CA LEU A 1091 33.34 17.61 7.31
C LEU A 1091 34.85 17.72 7.63
N GLY A 1092 35.31 18.85 8.17
CA GLY A 1092 36.68 19.07 8.65
C GLY A 1092 36.93 18.59 10.08
N ARG A 1093 35.89 18.24 10.85
CA ARG A 1093 36.05 17.74 12.23
C ARG A 1093 36.11 16.21 12.27
N PRO A 1094 36.96 15.61 13.14
CA PRO A 1094 37.02 14.17 13.33
C PRO A 1094 35.65 13.59 13.72
N TRP A 1095 35.34 12.41 13.19
CA TRP A 1095 34.15 11.66 13.59
C TRP A 1095 34.25 11.35 15.10
N GLY A 1096 33.31 11.86 15.90
CA GLY A 1096 33.28 11.67 17.37
C GLY A 1096 33.51 12.92 18.24
N ALA A 1097 33.72 14.11 17.66
CA ALA A 1097 33.97 15.34 18.41
C ALA A 1097 32.71 16.21 18.71
N GLY A 1098 31.49 15.65 18.69
CA GLY A 1098 30.26 16.38 18.97
C GLY A 1098 29.04 15.49 19.17
#